data_AF-A0AB37CT33-F1
#
_entry.id   AF-A0AB37CT33-F1
#
_cell.length_a   1.000
_cell.length_b   1.000
_cell.length_c   1.000
_cell.angle_alpha   90.00
_cell.angle_beta   90.00
_cell.angle_gamma   90.00
#
_symmetry.space_group_name_H-M   'P 1'
#
loop_
_entity.id
_entity.type
_entity.pdbx_description
1 polymer ?
#
loop_
_entity_poly.entity_id
_entity_poly.type
_entity_poly.pdbx_seq_one_letter_code
_entity_poly.pdbx_strand_id
1 'polypeptide(L)'
;MRIPQFNRQVSDNSVPSVQVSGGVSPSEAASLVGNRTDGLVGALNSGLKAYQEYQDEADRVRVIDAQNKLAELKQHLQNNEVDGYINKKGVDVVSFDDGNGGGFVDYYAKAYQDGVGEIVSTLGNNRQRSLFKEMAAQDAVQFKGSLQNYFVRENDTYQQSVYSSSADRFIREINDNPGDFNKIDESRANLKASLGKLMNLEGKAATEADNIYLKNVSGAHITNISAFVENGDLKAALAYKNKYKDEISLADSFRVDQRIHQKLEDQQVEALVNIATTGTQEGSNPALNVPPQASAKIAQELKSLTPDQMKNIKYNDQRLDVYTVHAAKEKGMEWAAPLILGLRLAGEKSNNSAVSEKGAKSVMQFIPDTWKQYSKGGQRDINNPADTIDAAFDFISDISKKYKTKDPMVIAAYYHGGDEDARRVLAGGQPKGPRGRAYLERMDKWLSQDFGNYANQPAKSRETAYNDIWNSNAPVEVKQKALSLTDRYYSGLDKTKKEKQDQSYSSLYNGIVSGQYTFEQIPAANITSLEPNQINSLRAVSKSVYSKEVKTDPITLSMIMLNKDELLKGKPQSVLHQYADKLSPTDYKEVTKVYAEVNGLKDAKKKEEKTFLVNDSTISSALKPYLGMIGITSTTDKKQLEHYNAVKTDLMQTLLEAEAKNGSHLTWDQVNRVVLKNVNRQVQITTSRPFFDDKVELNRVYNQVKSKSDITDSMRTKIDNIFKKQGRNPSNVTDAEYINAYYSMMRRGF
;
A
#
# COMPACT_ATOMS: atom_id res chain seq x y z
N MET A 1 -47.93 32.09 -13.72
CA MET A 1 -49.02 31.09 -13.66
C MET A 1 -49.70 31.25 -12.31
N ARG A 2 -51.04 31.32 -12.31
CA ARG A 2 -51.91 31.70 -11.19
C ARG A 2 -51.77 30.74 -10.00
N ILE A 3 -51.71 31.30 -8.79
CA ILE A 3 -51.89 30.57 -7.53
C ILE A 3 -53.40 30.27 -7.39
N PRO A 4 -53.82 29.00 -7.25
CA PRO A 4 -55.19 28.66 -6.90
C PRO A 4 -55.46 28.94 -5.42
N GLN A 5 -56.53 29.67 -5.14
CA GLN A 5 -57.12 29.78 -3.81
C GLN A 5 -57.99 28.55 -3.53
N PHE A 6 -57.78 27.90 -2.39
CA PHE A 6 -58.70 26.88 -1.88
C PHE A 6 -59.52 27.45 -0.74
N ASN A 7 -60.82 27.64 -0.99
CA ASN A 7 -61.83 27.90 0.04
C ASN A 7 -62.02 26.64 0.88
N ARG A 8 -61.86 26.77 2.20
CA ARG A 8 -62.19 25.72 3.16
C ARG A 8 -63.63 25.94 3.65
N GLN A 9 -64.59 25.24 3.05
CA GLN A 9 -65.88 24.97 3.69
C GLN A 9 -65.66 23.83 4.70
N VAL A 10 -65.86 24.11 5.99
CA VAL A 10 -65.95 23.09 7.03
C VAL A 10 -67.43 22.92 7.32
N SER A 11 -67.97 21.73 7.04
CA SER A 11 -69.22 21.29 7.64
C SER A 11 -68.90 20.80 9.05
N ASP A 12 -69.41 21.49 10.06
CA ASP A 12 -69.55 20.93 11.39
C ASP A 12 -70.60 19.83 11.35
N ASN A 13 -70.20 18.58 11.53
CA ASN A 13 -71.01 17.67 12.34
C ASN A 13 -70.27 16.39 12.75
N SER A 14 -70.55 16.01 14.00
CA SER A 14 -70.42 14.70 14.64
C SER A 14 -69.03 14.25 15.12
N VAL A 15 -68.64 14.79 16.28
CA VAL A 15 -67.80 14.12 17.29
C VAL A 15 -68.65 13.98 18.56
N PRO A 16 -68.68 12.83 19.28
CA PRO A 16 -69.45 12.72 20.51
C PRO A 16 -68.84 13.62 21.59
N SER A 17 -69.59 14.61 22.06
CA SER A 17 -69.25 15.41 23.22
C SER A 17 -69.53 14.62 24.50
N VAL A 18 -68.48 14.23 25.21
CA VAL A 18 -68.62 13.90 26.64
C VAL A 18 -68.70 15.24 27.37
N GLN A 19 -69.92 15.64 27.72
CA GLN A 19 -70.15 16.71 28.69
C GLN A 19 -69.62 16.25 30.06
N VAL A 20 -68.48 16.79 30.46
CA VAL A 20 -68.08 16.82 31.87
C VAL A 20 -68.87 17.94 32.52
N SER A 21 -70.02 17.59 33.08
CA SER A 21 -70.73 18.43 34.04
C SER A 21 -69.99 18.35 35.38
N GLY A 22 -69.63 19.50 35.94
CA GLY A 22 -69.19 19.60 37.34
C GLY A 22 -67.89 20.36 37.52
N GLY A 23 -68.00 21.67 37.71
CA GLY A 23 -66.89 22.51 38.12
C GLY A 23 -67.34 23.95 38.24
N VAL A 24 -67.97 24.30 39.35
CA VAL A 24 -68.37 25.68 39.65
C VAL A 24 -67.09 26.49 39.92
N SER A 25 -66.91 27.60 39.21
CA SER A 25 -65.78 28.49 39.44
C SER A 25 -65.95 29.26 40.76
N PRO A 26 -64.86 29.68 41.45
CA PRO A 26 -64.94 30.43 42.70
C PRO A 26 -65.81 31.70 42.65
N SER A 27 -66.02 32.28 41.47
CA SER A 27 -66.89 33.43 41.23
C SER A 27 -68.39 33.13 41.17
N GLU A 28 -68.82 31.87 40.98
CA GLU A 28 -70.24 31.48 40.91
C GLU A 28 -70.80 31.01 42.26
N ALA A 29 -69.93 30.66 43.22
CA ALA A 29 -70.34 30.33 44.59
C ALA A 29 -70.88 31.57 45.35
N ALA A 30 -70.44 32.78 45.00
CA ALA A 30 -70.90 34.03 45.61
C ALA A 30 -72.33 34.43 45.16
N SER A 31 -72.78 33.99 43.98
CA SER A 31 -74.11 34.31 43.44
C SER A 31 -75.26 33.44 43.96
N LEU A 32 -74.97 32.34 44.68
CA LEU A 32 -75.98 31.43 45.24
C LEU A 32 -76.47 31.82 46.64
N VAL A 33 -75.83 32.80 47.27
CA VAL A 33 -76.20 33.33 48.60
C VAL A 33 -77.16 34.54 48.50
N GLY A 34 -77.44 35.02 47.29
CA GLY A 34 -78.02 36.35 47.08
C GLY A 34 -79.54 36.49 46.96
N ASN A 35 -80.37 35.44 46.91
CA ASN A 35 -81.82 35.61 46.72
C ASN A 35 -82.67 34.54 47.40
N ARG A 36 -83.05 34.79 48.65
CA ARG A 36 -84.36 34.43 49.26
C ARG A 36 -84.52 35.19 50.58
N THR A 37 -84.58 36.51 50.45
CA THR A 37 -85.13 37.42 51.45
C THR A 37 -86.48 37.88 50.94
N ASP A 38 -87.57 37.49 51.62
CA ASP A 38 -88.77 38.34 51.75
C ASP A 38 -89.74 37.75 52.79
N GLY A 39 -90.12 38.58 53.78
CA GLY A 39 -91.26 38.30 54.67
C GLY A 39 -91.05 38.50 56.17
N LEU A 40 -90.39 39.58 56.60
CA LEU A 40 -90.20 39.94 58.00
C LEU A 40 -91.38 40.78 58.54
N VAL A 41 -92.49 40.17 58.98
CA VAL A 41 -93.48 40.80 59.90
C VAL A 41 -94.24 39.71 60.69
N GLY A 42 -93.88 39.51 61.95
CA GLY A 42 -94.57 38.56 62.84
C GLY A 42 -93.82 38.31 64.15
N ALA A 43 -93.44 39.39 64.84
CA ALA A 43 -92.88 39.35 66.18
C ALA A 43 -93.84 38.67 67.17
N LEU A 44 -93.31 37.77 68.03
CA LEU A 44 -93.77 37.39 69.39
C LEU A 44 -93.43 35.93 69.80
N ASN A 45 -92.25 35.37 69.48
CA ASN A 45 -91.70 34.14 70.13
C ASN A 45 -90.18 33.93 69.90
N SER A 46 -89.40 35.01 70.02
CA SER A 46 -88.04 35.17 69.46
C SER A 46 -86.87 34.86 70.41
N GLY A 47 -86.92 33.76 71.18
CA GLY A 47 -85.83 33.39 72.11
C GLY A 47 -85.07 32.09 71.77
N LEU A 48 -85.75 31.08 71.23
CA LEU A 48 -85.20 29.71 71.12
C LEU A 48 -84.91 29.23 69.69
N LYS A 49 -85.56 29.77 68.64
CA LYS A 49 -85.30 29.38 67.24
C LYS A 49 -84.09 30.10 66.61
N ALA A 50 -83.84 31.36 66.97
CA ALA A 50 -82.66 32.10 66.50
C ALA A 50 -81.34 31.47 66.98
N TYR A 51 -81.33 30.86 68.17
CA TYR A 51 -80.13 30.20 68.71
C TYR A 51 -79.78 28.91 67.96
N GLN A 52 -80.79 28.17 67.48
CA GLN A 52 -80.59 26.96 66.67
C GLN A 52 -80.14 27.31 65.24
N GLU A 53 -80.69 28.35 64.61
CA GLU A 53 -80.25 28.81 63.29
C GLU A 53 -78.82 29.40 63.32
N TYR A 54 -78.45 30.13 64.38
CA TYR A 54 -77.08 30.61 64.58
C TYR A 54 -76.07 29.47 64.83
N GLN A 55 -76.45 28.43 65.58
CA GLN A 55 -75.62 27.24 65.76
C GLN A 55 -75.48 26.44 64.47
N ASP A 56 -76.55 26.30 63.69
CA ASP A 56 -76.53 25.64 62.38
C ASP A 56 -75.63 26.36 61.38
N GLU A 57 -75.63 27.70 61.38
CA GLU A 57 -74.77 28.50 60.51
C GLU A 57 -73.30 28.48 60.96
N ALA A 58 -73.05 28.56 62.27
CA ALA A 58 -71.70 28.42 62.82
C ALA A 58 -71.09 27.03 62.54
N ASP A 59 -71.90 25.98 62.63
CA ASP A 59 -71.50 24.61 62.29
C ASP A 59 -71.17 24.46 60.80
N ARG A 60 -71.96 25.09 59.91
CA ARG A 60 -71.67 25.11 58.46
C ARG A 60 -70.34 25.79 58.15
N VAL A 61 -70.07 26.96 58.74
CA VAL A 61 -68.80 27.69 58.52
C VAL A 61 -67.60 26.85 58.94
N ARG A 62 -67.69 26.09 60.05
CA ARG A 62 -66.63 25.16 60.47
C ARG A 62 -66.45 23.97 59.52
N VAL A 63 -67.53 23.45 58.94
CA VAL A 63 -67.46 22.40 57.92
C VAL A 63 -66.85 22.94 56.62
N ILE A 64 -67.12 24.20 56.24
CA ILE A 64 -66.50 24.87 55.08
C ILE A 64 -64.99 25.08 55.32
N ASP A 65 -64.56 25.49 56.51
CA ASP A 65 -63.13 25.58 56.86
C ASP A 65 -62.43 24.21 56.73
N ALA A 66 -63.10 23.14 57.19
CA ALA A 66 -62.61 21.78 57.02
C ALA A 66 -62.56 21.34 55.55
N GLN A 67 -63.51 21.78 54.70
CA GLN A 67 -63.46 21.57 53.25
C GLN A 67 -62.26 22.26 52.60
N ASN A 68 -61.95 23.50 53.01
CA ASN A 68 -60.77 24.21 52.50
C ASN A 68 -59.47 23.49 52.87
N LYS A 69 -59.35 23.04 54.13
CA LYS A 69 -58.21 22.22 54.59
C LYS A 69 -58.08 20.91 53.83
N LEU A 70 -59.20 20.27 53.50
CA LEU A 70 -59.21 19.05 52.68
C LEU A 70 -58.72 19.33 51.25
N ALA A 71 -59.11 20.46 50.67
CA ALA A 71 -58.61 20.88 49.36
C ALA A 71 -57.10 21.17 49.38
N GLU A 72 -56.60 21.82 50.44
CA GLU A 72 -55.16 22.04 50.65
C GLU A 72 -54.39 20.73 50.79
N LEU A 73 -54.90 19.77 51.57
CA LEU A 73 -54.33 18.43 51.71
C LEU A 73 -54.22 17.73 50.34
N LYS A 74 -55.27 17.77 49.52
CA LYS A 74 -55.24 17.19 48.16
C LYS A 74 -54.20 17.86 47.29
N GLN A 75 -54.12 19.19 47.33
CA GLN A 75 -53.13 19.95 46.57
C GLN A 75 -51.71 19.62 47.01
N HIS A 76 -51.47 19.45 48.32
CA HIS A 76 -50.19 19.01 48.85
C HIS A 76 -49.85 17.60 48.35
N LEU A 77 -50.72 16.62 48.57
CA LEU A 77 -50.49 15.24 48.15
C LEU A 77 -50.33 15.10 46.63
N GLN A 78 -50.95 15.99 45.85
CA GLN A 78 -50.82 16.03 44.40
C GLN A 78 -49.53 16.73 43.95
N ASN A 79 -49.31 17.97 44.38
CA ASN A 79 -48.39 18.91 43.74
C ASN A 79 -47.18 19.32 44.60
N ASN A 80 -47.07 18.88 45.86
CA ASN A 80 -45.93 19.23 46.69
C ASN A 80 -44.60 18.83 46.03
N GLU A 81 -43.60 19.70 46.05
CA GLU A 81 -42.31 19.49 45.38
C GLU A 81 -41.51 18.30 45.92
N VAL A 82 -41.76 17.89 47.15
CA VAL A 82 -41.03 16.82 47.86
C VAL A 82 -41.77 15.49 47.77
N ASP A 83 -43.06 15.46 48.14
CA ASP A 83 -43.85 14.23 48.32
C ASP A 83 -45.11 14.16 47.44
N GLY A 84 -45.33 15.14 46.56
CA GLY A 84 -46.47 15.15 45.64
C GLY A 84 -46.41 13.99 44.64
N TYR A 85 -47.54 13.29 44.46
CA TYR A 85 -47.57 12.09 43.63
C TYR A 85 -47.25 12.35 42.16
N ILE A 86 -47.44 13.57 41.64
CA ILE A 86 -47.14 13.90 40.23
C ILE A 86 -45.65 13.93 39.91
N ASN A 87 -44.78 13.99 40.94
CA ASN A 87 -43.33 14.02 40.76
C ASN A 87 -42.75 12.61 40.53
N LYS A 88 -43.52 11.55 40.78
CA LYS A 88 -43.15 10.17 40.50
C LYS A 88 -43.69 9.80 39.13
N LYS A 89 -42.84 9.35 38.20
CA LYS A 89 -43.24 9.05 36.82
C LYS A 89 -42.74 7.68 36.36
N GLY A 90 -43.48 7.06 35.43
CA GLY A 90 -43.09 5.79 34.83
C GLY A 90 -42.72 4.72 35.86
N VAL A 91 -41.45 4.30 35.85
CA VAL A 91 -40.94 3.24 36.74
C VAL A 91 -41.11 3.59 38.22
N ASP A 92 -40.95 4.86 38.62
CA ASP A 92 -41.04 5.29 40.02
C ASP A 92 -42.45 5.11 40.62
N VAL A 93 -43.47 4.97 39.76
CA VAL A 93 -44.86 4.72 40.14
C VAL A 93 -45.15 3.22 40.17
N VAL A 94 -44.65 2.48 39.17
CA VAL A 94 -44.88 1.04 39.01
C VAL A 94 -44.09 0.23 40.04
N SER A 95 -42.86 0.62 40.32
CA SER A 95 -42.02 -0.01 41.36
C SER A 95 -42.12 0.70 42.71
N PHE A 96 -43.14 1.53 42.92
CA PHE A 96 -43.36 2.20 44.19
C PHE A 96 -43.68 1.18 45.29
N ASP A 97 -42.95 1.28 46.40
CA ASP A 97 -43.17 0.52 47.63
C ASP A 97 -43.06 1.49 48.81
N ASP A 98 -44.05 1.47 49.69
CA ASP A 98 -44.07 2.28 50.92
C ASP A 98 -43.21 1.69 52.06
N GLY A 99 -42.52 0.58 51.81
CA GLY A 99 -41.68 -0.13 52.78
C GLY A 99 -42.47 -1.04 53.73
N ASN A 100 -43.79 -1.07 53.60
CA ASN A 100 -44.72 -1.93 54.35
C ASN A 100 -45.55 -2.83 53.41
N GLY A 101 -45.17 -2.91 52.13
CA GLY A 101 -45.86 -3.71 51.10
C GLY A 101 -47.09 -3.02 50.49
N GLY A 102 -47.29 -1.73 50.75
CA GLY A 102 -48.32 -0.91 50.12
C GLY A 102 -47.84 -0.30 48.80
N GLY A 103 -48.64 -0.44 47.74
CA GLY A 103 -48.35 0.14 46.43
C GLY A 103 -48.68 1.64 46.34
N PHE A 104 -48.35 2.25 45.20
CA PHE A 104 -48.54 3.69 44.94
C PHE A 104 -49.94 4.21 45.34
N VAL A 105 -51.00 3.54 44.87
CA VAL A 105 -52.38 3.96 45.13
C VAL A 105 -52.72 3.84 46.62
N ASP A 106 -52.26 2.79 47.29
CA ASP A 106 -52.58 2.54 48.69
C ASP A 106 -51.88 3.55 49.61
N TYR A 107 -50.62 3.88 49.33
CA TYR A 107 -49.87 4.89 50.07
C TYR A 107 -50.57 6.26 50.05
N TYR A 108 -50.89 6.79 48.86
CA TYR A 108 -51.52 8.11 48.76
C TYR A 108 -52.99 8.09 49.21
N ALA A 109 -53.72 6.99 49.02
CA ALA A 109 -55.07 6.86 49.55
C ALA A 109 -55.08 6.83 51.09
N LYS A 110 -54.10 6.17 51.71
CA LYS A 110 -53.92 6.16 53.16
C LYS A 110 -53.51 7.54 53.68
N ALA A 111 -52.53 8.19 53.06
CA ALA A 111 -52.14 9.56 53.41
C ALA A 111 -53.31 10.55 53.36
N TYR A 112 -54.19 10.41 52.36
CA TYR A 112 -55.44 11.17 52.28
C TYR A 112 -56.40 10.84 53.43
N GLN A 113 -56.62 9.56 53.74
CA GLN A 113 -57.50 9.14 54.84
C GLN A 113 -56.99 9.60 56.21
N ASP A 114 -55.69 9.49 56.46
CA ASP A 114 -55.04 9.93 57.69
C ASP A 114 -55.22 11.44 57.88
N GLY A 115 -54.97 12.24 56.82
CA GLY A 115 -55.23 13.68 56.83
C GLY A 115 -56.70 14.07 57.01
N VAL A 116 -57.65 13.31 56.45
CA VAL A 116 -59.09 13.49 56.77
C VAL A 116 -59.35 13.25 58.26
N GLY A 117 -58.72 12.23 58.85
CA GLY A 117 -58.81 11.94 60.29
C GLY A 117 -58.31 13.11 61.15
N GLU A 118 -57.19 13.73 60.77
CA GLU A 118 -56.65 14.92 61.43
C GLU A 118 -57.63 16.10 61.34
N ILE A 119 -58.20 16.38 60.15
CA ILE A 119 -59.19 17.45 59.98
C ILE A 119 -60.44 17.21 60.85
N VAL A 120 -60.96 15.97 60.87
CA VAL A 120 -62.11 15.58 61.71
C VAL A 120 -61.86 15.86 63.19
N SER A 121 -60.63 15.67 63.68
CA SER A 121 -60.27 15.89 65.09
C SER A 121 -60.38 17.37 65.52
N THR A 122 -60.30 18.31 64.57
CA THR A 122 -60.39 19.75 64.82
C THR A 122 -61.83 20.27 64.91
N LEU A 123 -62.82 19.46 64.53
CA LEU A 123 -64.24 19.84 64.54
C LEU A 123 -64.84 19.71 65.94
N GLY A 124 -65.58 20.73 66.38
CA GLY A 124 -65.99 20.92 67.78
C GLY A 124 -67.17 20.05 68.24
N ASN A 125 -68.01 19.54 67.32
CA ASN A 125 -69.19 18.76 67.69
C ASN A 125 -69.49 17.59 66.73
N ASN A 126 -70.41 16.71 67.13
CA ASN A 126 -70.76 15.50 66.38
C ASN A 126 -71.44 15.79 65.03
N ARG A 127 -72.21 16.87 64.93
CA ARG A 127 -72.91 17.25 63.71
C ARG A 127 -71.94 17.72 62.62
N GLN A 128 -71.01 18.61 62.98
CA GLN A 128 -69.91 19.03 62.10
C GLN A 128 -69.09 17.83 61.61
N ARG A 129 -68.73 16.91 62.52
CA ARG A 129 -67.99 15.69 62.18
C ARG A 129 -68.77 14.79 61.23
N SER A 130 -70.08 14.62 61.43
CA SER A 130 -70.91 13.79 60.56
C SER A 130 -71.01 14.36 59.14
N LEU A 131 -71.31 15.65 59.03
CA LEU A 131 -71.43 16.35 57.74
C LEU A 131 -70.12 16.33 56.95
N PHE A 132 -68.98 16.58 57.62
CA PHE A 132 -67.67 16.53 56.98
C PHE A 132 -67.29 15.11 56.57
N LYS A 133 -67.53 14.09 57.41
CA LYS A 133 -67.20 12.68 57.10
C LYS A 133 -67.94 12.17 55.87
N GLU A 134 -69.22 12.52 55.70
CA GLU A 134 -70.00 12.11 54.54
C GLU A 134 -69.40 12.66 53.23
N MET A 135 -69.07 13.94 53.22
CA MET A 135 -68.44 14.60 52.07
C MET A 135 -67.01 14.11 51.83
N ALA A 136 -66.20 13.96 52.88
CA ALA A 136 -64.83 13.46 52.77
C ALA A 136 -64.78 12.00 52.28
N ALA A 137 -65.78 11.18 52.61
CA ALA A 137 -65.90 9.81 52.10
C ALA A 137 -66.19 9.78 50.60
N GLN A 138 -67.05 10.68 50.09
CA GLN A 138 -67.28 10.80 48.65
C GLN A 138 -66.03 11.29 47.91
N ASP A 139 -65.34 12.29 48.46
CA ASP A 139 -64.11 12.82 47.88
C ASP A 139 -62.97 11.79 47.89
N ALA A 140 -62.86 10.97 48.95
CA ALA A 140 -61.87 9.88 49.03
C ALA A 140 -61.99 8.90 47.85
N VAL A 141 -63.21 8.59 47.40
CA VAL A 141 -63.45 7.71 46.26
C VAL A 141 -62.97 8.37 44.97
N GLN A 142 -63.25 9.66 44.79
CA GLN A 142 -62.79 10.42 43.62
C GLN A 142 -61.26 10.55 43.60
N PHE A 143 -60.64 10.81 44.75
CA PHE A 143 -59.19 10.90 44.90
C PHE A 143 -58.53 9.55 44.58
N LYS A 144 -59.04 8.44 45.13
CA LYS A 144 -58.56 7.09 44.80
C LYS A 144 -58.71 6.78 43.31
N GLY A 145 -59.84 7.12 42.68
CA GLY A 145 -60.02 6.98 41.23
C GLY A 145 -59.01 7.80 40.41
N SER A 146 -58.68 9.01 40.87
CA SER A 146 -57.65 9.85 40.24
C SER A 146 -56.25 9.21 40.35
N LEU A 147 -55.90 8.64 41.51
CA LEU A 147 -54.65 7.91 41.71
C LEU A 147 -54.57 6.66 40.84
N GLN A 148 -55.66 5.91 40.70
CA GLN A 148 -55.73 4.73 39.83
C GLN A 148 -55.53 5.11 38.36
N ASN A 149 -56.19 6.16 37.88
CA ASN A 149 -56.01 6.67 36.52
C ASN A 149 -54.57 7.16 36.28
N TYR A 150 -53.97 7.83 37.27
CA TYR A 150 -52.58 8.25 37.22
C TYR A 150 -51.63 7.05 37.13
N PHE A 151 -51.82 6.05 38.00
CA PHE A 151 -51.04 4.81 38.00
C PHE A 151 -51.11 4.09 36.66
N VAL A 152 -52.30 3.94 36.07
CA VAL A 152 -52.47 3.30 34.75
C VAL A 152 -51.70 4.05 33.68
N ARG A 153 -51.80 5.38 33.61
CA ARG A 153 -51.09 6.20 32.63
C ARG A 153 -49.56 6.11 32.76
N GLU A 154 -49.04 6.17 33.98
CA GLU A 154 -47.60 6.04 34.22
C GLU A 154 -47.12 4.60 33.98
N ASN A 155 -47.95 3.60 34.26
CA ASN A 155 -47.68 2.20 33.93
C ASN A 155 -47.63 1.96 32.41
N ASP A 156 -48.51 2.61 31.63
CA ASP A 156 -48.44 2.56 30.16
C ASP A 156 -47.15 3.21 29.65
N THR A 157 -46.77 4.36 30.23
CA THR A 157 -45.50 5.04 29.91
C THR A 157 -44.28 4.15 30.20
N TYR A 158 -44.27 3.47 31.35
CA TYR A 158 -43.23 2.51 31.70
C TYR A 158 -43.18 1.33 30.72
N GLN A 159 -44.34 0.73 30.40
CA GLN A 159 -44.41 -0.36 29.42
C GLN A 159 -43.90 0.06 28.04
N GLN A 160 -44.25 1.25 27.56
CA GLN A 160 -43.73 1.79 26.29
C GLN A 160 -42.19 1.84 26.31
N SER A 161 -41.59 2.37 27.39
CA SER A 161 -40.12 2.41 27.54
C SER A 161 -39.49 1.03 27.51
N VAL A 162 -40.09 0.04 28.18
CA VAL A 162 -39.59 -1.35 28.22
C VAL A 162 -39.67 -2.02 26.84
N TYR A 163 -40.80 -1.90 26.14
CA TYR A 163 -40.97 -2.49 24.81
C TYR A 163 -40.10 -1.81 23.76
N SER A 164 -39.94 -0.48 23.82
CA SER A 164 -39.01 0.25 22.95
C SER A 164 -37.57 -0.21 23.17
N SER A 165 -37.11 -0.28 24.43
CA SER A 165 -35.76 -0.76 24.75
C SER A 165 -35.54 -2.22 24.34
N SER A 166 -36.58 -3.04 24.45
CA SER A 166 -36.55 -4.45 24.02
C SER A 166 -36.45 -4.56 22.50
N ALA A 167 -37.21 -3.76 21.75
CA ALA A 167 -37.10 -3.71 20.29
C ALA A 167 -35.69 -3.34 19.83
N ASP A 168 -35.08 -2.32 20.44
CA ASP A 168 -33.69 -1.94 20.15
C ASP A 168 -32.70 -3.07 20.46
N ARG A 169 -32.92 -3.81 21.56
CA ARG A 169 -32.10 -4.98 21.90
C ARG A 169 -32.23 -6.07 20.84
N PHE A 170 -33.44 -6.40 20.42
CA PHE A 170 -33.66 -7.44 19.39
C PHE A 170 -33.07 -7.04 18.04
N ILE A 171 -33.07 -5.75 17.67
CA ILE A 171 -32.37 -5.28 16.46
C ILE A 171 -30.86 -5.52 16.58
N ARG A 172 -30.25 -5.26 17.75
CA ARG A 172 -28.83 -5.58 18.00
C ARG A 172 -28.57 -7.08 17.91
N GLU A 173 -29.39 -7.90 18.57
CA GLU A 173 -29.26 -9.37 18.57
C GLU A 173 -29.37 -9.95 17.14
N ILE A 174 -30.22 -9.38 16.28
CA ILE A 174 -30.28 -9.76 14.85
C ILE A 174 -28.94 -9.47 14.14
N ASN A 175 -28.25 -8.39 14.51
CA ASN A 175 -27.02 -7.95 13.86
C ASN A 175 -25.73 -8.56 14.45
N ASP A 176 -25.76 -9.04 15.70
CA ASP A 176 -24.58 -9.52 16.42
C ASP A 176 -23.99 -10.82 15.82
N ASN A 177 -24.84 -11.71 15.29
CA ASN A 177 -24.37 -12.92 14.62
C ASN A 177 -25.16 -13.22 13.33
N PRO A 178 -24.75 -12.62 12.20
CA PRO A 178 -25.43 -12.76 10.92
C PRO A 178 -25.53 -14.20 10.40
N GLY A 179 -24.69 -15.12 10.90
CA GLY A 179 -24.66 -16.53 10.51
C GLY A 179 -25.56 -17.47 11.34
N ASP A 180 -26.08 -17.01 12.49
CA ASP A 180 -26.93 -17.83 13.37
C ASP A 180 -28.41 -17.56 13.09
N PHE A 181 -28.94 -18.21 12.06
CA PHE A 181 -30.31 -17.98 11.64
C PHE A 181 -31.36 -18.33 12.69
N ASN A 182 -31.07 -19.24 13.62
CA ASN A 182 -32.03 -19.61 14.67
C ASN A 182 -32.22 -18.45 15.65
N LYS A 183 -31.12 -17.83 16.10
CA LYS A 183 -31.18 -16.64 16.96
C LYS A 183 -31.81 -15.45 16.26
N ILE A 184 -31.55 -15.29 14.97
CA ILE A 184 -32.18 -14.24 14.17
C ILE A 184 -33.69 -14.46 14.09
N ASP A 185 -34.14 -15.70 13.83
CA ASP A 185 -35.57 -16.02 13.74
C ASP A 185 -36.30 -15.78 15.08
N GLU A 186 -35.66 -16.15 16.20
CA GLU A 186 -36.16 -15.84 17.55
C GLU A 186 -36.24 -14.32 17.80
N SER A 187 -35.16 -13.60 17.51
CA SER A 187 -35.08 -12.14 17.73
C SER A 187 -36.07 -11.38 16.86
N ARG A 188 -36.32 -11.83 15.62
CA ARG A 188 -37.34 -11.28 14.72
C ARG A 188 -38.75 -11.44 15.29
N ALA A 189 -39.09 -12.63 15.79
CA ALA A 189 -40.39 -12.88 16.40
C ALA A 189 -40.60 -11.99 17.64
N ASN A 190 -39.57 -11.87 18.48
CA ASN A 190 -39.61 -11.03 19.68
C ASN A 190 -39.64 -9.52 19.35
N LEU A 191 -38.95 -9.09 18.30
CA LEU A 191 -39.02 -7.73 17.78
C LEU A 191 -40.44 -7.39 17.31
N LYS A 192 -41.05 -8.28 16.51
CA LYS A 192 -42.43 -8.11 16.05
C LYS A 192 -43.41 -8.00 17.22
N ALA A 193 -43.27 -8.86 18.23
CA ALA A 193 -44.10 -8.84 19.43
C ALA A 193 -43.92 -7.53 20.23
N SER A 194 -42.67 -7.10 20.44
CA SER A 194 -42.36 -5.88 21.22
C SER A 194 -42.87 -4.62 20.53
N LEU A 195 -42.62 -4.48 19.22
CA LEU A 195 -43.16 -3.36 18.45
C LEU A 195 -44.69 -3.41 18.39
N GLY A 196 -45.29 -4.59 18.22
CA GLY A 196 -46.75 -4.74 18.25
C GLY A 196 -47.38 -4.25 19.57
N LYS A 197 -46.75 -4.55 20.72
CA LYS A 197 -47.19 -4.04 22.02
C LYS A 197 -46.97 -2.55 22.18
N LEU A 198 -45.80 -2.04 21.80
CA LEU A 198 -45.49 -0.61 21.83
C LEU A 198 -46.53 0.20 21.02
N MET A 199 -46.81 -0.23 19.80
CA MET A 199 -47.75 0.46 18.91
C MET A 199 -49.20 0.39 19.41
N ASN A 200 -49.59 -0.70 20.07
CA ASN A 200 -50.89 -0.81 20.73
C ASN A 200 -51.01 0.22 21.87
N LEU A 201 -49.98 0.36 22.71
CA LEU A 201 -49.94 1.36 23.79
C LEU A 201 -49.96 2.81 23.27
N GLU A 202 -49.50 3.04 22.04
CA GLU A 202 -49.60 4.34 21.35
C GLU A 202 -50.94 4.57 20.64
N GLY A 203 -51.86 3.60 20.68
CA GLY A 203 -53.16 3.68 20.01
C GLY A 203 -53.10 3.50 18.49
N LYS A 204 -52.02 2.92 17.96
CA LYS A 204 -51.84 2.68 16.51
C LYS A 204 -52.54 1.40 16.06
N ALA A 205 -52.94 1.38 14.79
CA ALA A 205 -53.56 0.22 14.17
C ALA A 205 -52.54 -0.92 13.94
N ALA A 206 -53.02 -2.16 13.90
CA ALA A 206 -52.17 -3.34 13.65
C ALA A 206 -51.38 -3.26 12.33
N THR A 207 -51.97 -2.69 11.29
CA THR A 207 -51.30 -2.49 9.99
C THR A 207 -50.16 -1.48 10.07
N GLU A 208 -50.29 -0.45 10.90
CA GLU A 208 -49.21 0.51 11.15
C GLU A 208 -48.07 -0.14 11.95
N ALA A 209 -48.41 -1.00 12.92
CA ALA A 209 -47.43 -1.78 13.67
C ALA A 209 -46.64 -2.74 12.77
N ASP A 210 -47.31 -3.46 11.85
CA ASP A 210 -46.64 -4.32 10.87
C ASP A 210 -45.70 -3.51 9.95
N ASN A 211 -46.12 -2.31 9.49
CA ASN A 211 -45.26 -1.44 8.68
C ASN A 211 -44.01 -0.96 9.44
N ILE A 212 -44.16 -0.64 10.73
CA ILE A 212 -43.04 -0.24 11.58
C ILE A 212 -42.10 -1.42 11.85
N TYR A 213 -42.63 -2.62 12.05
CA TYR A 213 -41.82 -3.85 12.10
C TYR A 213 -41.02 -4.04 10.81
N LEU A 214 -41.68 -4.04 9.65
CA LEU A 214 -41.04 -4.23 8.34
C LEU A 214 -39.94 -3.20 8.09
N LYS A 215 -40.16 -1.93 8.45
CA LYS A 215 -39.14 -0.88 8.33
C LYS A 215 -37.90 -1.17 9.18
N ASN A 216 -38.08 -1.54 10.44
CA ASN A 216 -36.97 -1.78 11.36
C ASN A 216 -36.20 -3.07 11.01
N VAL A 217 -36.93 -4.16 10.73
CA VAL A 217 -36.31 -5.46 10.41
C VAL A 217 -35.61 -5.44 9.05
N SER A 218 -36.13 -4.72 8.04
CA SER A 218 -35.44 -4.51 6.76
C SER A 218 -34.08 -3.85 6.99
N GLY A 219 -34.00 -2.81 7.84
CA GLY A 219 -32.75 -2.16 8.18
C GLY A 219 -31.71 -3.09 8.82
N ALA A 220 -32.14 -3.97 9.73
CA ALA A 220 -31.29 -4.98 10.34
C ALA A 220 -30.78 -6.01 9.30
N HIS A 221 -31.67 -6.54 8.46
CA HIS A 221 -31.30 -7.47 7.40
C HIS A 221 -30.30 -6.87 6.41
N ILE A 222 -30.46 -5.61 6.03
CA ILE A 222 -29.54 -4.92 5.12
C ILE A 222 -28.16 -4.70 5.74
N THR A 223 -28.11 -4.44 7.05
CA THR A 223 -26.85 -4.35 7.79
C THR A 223 -26.08 -5.67 7.70
N ASN A 224 -26.77 -6.78 7.94
CA ASN A 224 -26.17 -8.12 7.86
C ASN A 224 -25.74 -8.52 6.46
N ILE A 225 -26.57 -8.25 5.45
CA ILE A 225 -26.21 -8.51 4.06
C ILE A 225 -24.99 -7.68 3.67
N SER A 226 -24.95 -6.40 4.07
CA SER A 226 -23.81 -5.52 3.79
C SER A 226 -22.52 -6.04 4.43
N ALA A 227 -22.58 -6.57 5.65
CA ALA A 227 -21.43 -7.19 6.32
C ALA A 227 -20.88 -8.40 5.53
N PHE A 228 -21.75 -9.28 5.03
CA PHE A 228 -21.31 -10.39 4.17
C PHE A 228 -20.69 -9.90 2.86
N VAL A 229 -21.29 -8.90 2.21
CA VAL A 229 -20.80 -8.32 0.96
C VAL A 229 -19.43 -7.64 1.16
N GLU A 230 -19.23 -6.95 2.27
CA GLU A 230 -17.98 -6.28 2.61
C GLU A 230 -16.87 -7.29 2.95
N ASN A 231 -17.21 -8.39 3.61
CA ASN A 231 -16.29 -9.50 3.89
C ASN A 231 -16.03 -10.41 2.66
N GLY A 232 -16.66 -10.13 1.51
CA GLY A 232 -16.49 -10.92 0.29
C GLY A 232 -17.23 -12.26 0.26
N ASP A 233 -18.05 -12.56 1.28
CA ASP A 233 -18.87 -13.78 1.33
C ASP A 233 -20.21 -13.56 0.61
N LEU A 234 -20.13 -13.45 -0.71
CA LEU A 234 -21.31 -13.19 -1.55
C LEU A 234 -22.31 -14.36 -1.54
N LYS A 235 -21.85 -15.58 -1.25
CA LYS A 235 -22.71 -16.75 -1.10
C LYS A 235 -23.56 -16.65 0.16
N ALA A 236 -22.96 -16.28 1.29
CA ALA A 236 -23.69 -16.03 2.53
C ALA A 236 -24.63 -14.83 2.37
N ALA A 237 -24.20 -13.75 1.70
CA ALA A 237 -25.06 -12.60 1.40
C ALA A 237 -26.34 -13.01 0.63
N LEU A 238 -26.19 -13.83 -0.42
CA LEU A 238 -27.32 -14.32 -1.21
C LEU A 238 -28.20 -15.30 -0.42
N ALA A 239 -27.61 -16.21 0.36
CA ALA A 239 -28.35 -17.13 1.21
C ALA A 239 -29.17 -16.38 2.28
N TYR A 240 -28.56 -15.40 2.94
CA TYR A 240 -29.22 -14.54 3.92
C TYR A 240 -30.37 -13.77 3.29
N LYS A 241 -30.13 -13.08 2.17
CA LYS A 241 -31.15 -12.34 1.43
C LYS A 241 -32.32 -13.25 1.03
N ASN A 242 -32.04 -14.44 0.50
CA ASN A 242 -33.09 -15.38 0.06
C ASN A 242 -33.95 -15.88 1.22
N LYS A 243 -33.37 -16.09 2.41
CA LYS A 243 -34.11 -16.52 3.60
C LYS A 243 -35.06 -15.42 4.11
N TYR A 244 -34.62 -14.16 4.08
CA TYR A 244 -35.35 -13.02 4.67
C TYR A 244 -36.00 -12.07 3.65
N LYS A 245 -36.12 -12.50 2.39
CA LYS A 245 -36.57 -11.67 1.26
C LYS A 245 -37.94 -10.99 1.48
N ASP A 246 -38.84 -11.63 2.21
CA ASP A 246 -40.22 -11.14 2.41
C ASP A 246 -40.27 -9.99 3.44
N GLU A 247 -39.17 -9.75 4.15
CA GLU A 247 -39.02 -8.68 5.15
C GLU A 247 -38.06 -7.57 4.71
N ILE A 248 -37.50 -7.70 3.51
CA ILE A 248 -36.62 -6.69 2.90
C ILE A 248 -37.45 -5.87 1.92
N SER A 249 -37.38 -4.55 2.04
CA SER A 249 -38.11 -3.67 1.12
C SER A 249 -37.61 -3.84 -0.32
N LEU A 250 -38.48 -3.64 -1.32
CA LEU A 250 -38.09 -3.72 -2.73
C LEU A 250 -36.93 -2.76 -3.08
N ALA A 251 -36.97 -1.55 -2.51
CA ALA A 251 -35.92 -0.54 -2.71
C ALA A 251 -34.57 -1.00 -2.13
N ASP A 252 -34.59 -1.62 -0.95
CA ASP A 252 -33.37 -2.10 -0.30
C ASP A 252 -32.85 -3.38 -0.97
N SER A 253 -33.74 -4.29 -1.39
CA SER A 253 -33.38 -5.47 -2.17
C SER A 253 -32.65 -5.08 -3.45
N PHE A 254 -33.15 -4.08 -4.18
CA PHE A 254 -32.50 -3.59 -5.41
C PHE A 254 -31.09 -3.04 -5.13
N ARG A 255 -30.91 -2.26 -4.06
CA ARG A 255 -29.60 -1.72 -3.65
C ARG A 255 -28.61 -2.83 -3.31
N VAL A 256 -29.06 -3.85 -2.57
CA VAL A 256 -28.25 -5.03 -2.26
C VAL A 256 -27.87 -5.79 -3.52
N ASP A 257 -28.82 -6.01 -4.43
CA ASP A 257 -28.57 -6.72 -5.69
C ASP A 257 -27.52 -6.02 -6.54
N GLN A 258 -27.62 -4.69 -6.67
CA GLN A 258 -26.60 -3.90 -7.35
C GLN A 258 -25.22 -4.05 -6.69
N ARG A 259 -25.15 -4.03 -5.35
CA ARG A 259 -23.89 -4.13 -4.62
C ARG A 259 -23.26 -5.53 -4.73
N ILE A 260 -24.07 -6.59 -4.63
CA ILE A 260 -23.62 -7.98 -4.83
C ILE A 260 -23.13 -8.16 -6.27
N HIS A 261 -23.89 -7.67 -7.25
CA HIS A 261 -23.52 -7.76 -8.66
C HIS A 261 -22.20 -7.05 -8.94
N GLN A 262 -22.03 -5.82 -8.45
CA GLN A 262 -20.79 -5.07 -8.57
C GLN A 262 -19.60 -5.82 -7.95
N LYS A 263 -19.77 -6.41 -6.76
CA LYS A 263 -18.71 -7.19 -6.11
C LYS A 263 -18.35 -8.47 -6.87
N LEU A 264 -19.33 -9.16 -7.45
CA LEU A 264 -19.09 -10.30 -8.33
C LEU A 264 -18.29 -9.89 -9.57
N GLU A 265 -18.67 -8.77 -10.20
CA GLU A 265 -17.91 -8.22 -11.32
C GLU A 265 -16.47 -7.89 -10.90
N ASP A 266 -16.28 -7.18 -9.79
CA ASP A 266 -14.94 -6.80 -9.30
C ASP A 266 -14.06 -8.03 -9.04
N GLN A 267 -14.62 -9.09 -8.42
CA GLN A 267 -13.92 -10.36 -8.21
C GLN A 267 -13.53 -11.05 -9.53
N GLN A 268 -14.42 -11.05 -10.52
CA GLN A 268 -14.12 -11.61 -11.85
C GLN A 268 -13.05 -10.78 -12.57
N VAL A 269 -13.13 -9.46 -12.49
CA VAL A 269 -12.13 -8.54 -13.04
C VAL A 269 -10.77 -8.81 -12.42
N GLU A 270 -10.69 -8.88 -11.09
CA GLU A 270 -9.44 -9.14 -10.37
C GLU A 270 -8.86 -10.51 -10.74
N ALA A 271 -9.69 -11.56 -10.80
CA ALA A 271 -9.25 -12.88 -11.21
C ALA A 271 -8.69 -12.90 -12.64
N LEU A 272 -9.37 -12.23 -13.59
CA LEU A 272 -8.89 -12.12 -14.97
C LEU A 272 -7.58 -11.34 -15.05
N VAL A 273 -7.46 -10.21 -14.36
CA VAL A 273 -6.22 -9.42 -14.32
C VAL A 273 -5.08 -10.27 -13.77
N ASN A 274 -5.29 -10.95 -12.64
CA ASN A 274 -4.25 -11.78 -12.02
C ASN A 274 -3.80 -12.93 -12.95
N ILE A 275 -4.74 -13.61 -13.62
CA ILE A 275 -4.40 -14.64 -14.62
C ILE A 275 -3.67 -14.02 -15.82
N ALA A 276 -4.10 -12.85 -16.26
CA ALA A 276 -3.52 -12.14 -17.39
C ALA A 276 -2.09 -11.69 -17.12
N THR A 277 -1.81 -11.17 -15.92
CA THR A 277 -0.53 -10.56 -15.55
C THR A 277 0.46 -11.53 -14.93
N THR A 278 0.03 -12.70 -14.46
CA THR A 278 0.94 -13.72 -13.94
C THR A 278 1.94 -14.14 -15.03
N GLY A 279 3.24 -14.14 -14.70
CA GLY A 279 4.31 -14.51 -15.64
C GLY A 279 4.74 -13.42 -16.62
N THR A 280 4.29 -12.18 -16.40
CA THR A 280 4.63 -11.00 -17.22
C THR A 280 5.74 -10.13 -16.59
N GLN A 281 6.10 -10.41 -15.33
CA GLN A 281 7.09 -9.63 -14.58
C GLN A 281 8.50 -9.91 -15.09
N GLU A 282 9.31 -8.86 -15.16
CA GLU A 282 10.72 -8.93 -15.56
C GLU A 282 11.53 -9.71 -14.52
N GLY A 283 12.42 -10.61 -14.97
CA GLY A 283 13.21 -11.44 -14.04
C GLY A 283 12.46 -12.63 -13.45
N SER A 284 11.22 -12.89 -13.86
CA SER A 284 10.45 -14.04 -13.40
C SER A 284 9.90 -14.83 -14.57
N ASN A 285 10.68 -15.76 -15.09
CA ASN A 285 10.08 -16.83 -15.88
C ASN A 285 9.11 -17.58 -14.95
N PRO A 286 7.78 -17.54 -15.21
CA PRO A 286 6.80 -18.18 -14.34
C PRO A 286 7.09 -19.66 -14.22
N ALA A 287 7.63 -20.33 -15.24
CA ALA A 287 7.95 -21.75 -15.17
C ALA A 287 8.96 -22.10 -14.07
N LEU A 288 9.84 -21.15 -13.72
CA LEU A 288 10.84 -21.32 -12.66
C LEU A 288 10.31 -20.96 -11.27
N ASN A 289 9.22 -20.20 -11.20
CA ASN A 289 8.72 -19.58 -9.96
C ASN A 289 7.24 -19.87 -9.68
N VAL A 290 6.67 -20.93 -10.30
CA VAL A 290 5.26 -21.30 -10.08
C VAL A 290 5.04 -21.66 -8.60
N PRO A 291 3.98 -21.14 -7.94
CA PRO A 291 3.61 -21.56 -6.59
C PRO A 291 3.41 -23.09 -6.50
N PRO A 292 3.79 -23.74 -5.38
CA PRO A 292 3.78 -25.20 -5.26
C PRO A 292 2.45 -25.87 -5.63
N GLN A 293 1.32 -25.27 -5.25
CA GLN A 293 -0.02 -25.79 -5.55
C GLN A 293 -0.33 -25.77 -7.05
N ALA A 294 0.05 -24.68 -7.74
CA ALA A 294 -0.14 -24.56 -9.19
C ALA A 294 0.82 -25.50 -9.96
N SER A 295 2.07 -25.64 -9.50
CA SER A 295 3.00 -26.60 -10.10
C SER A 295 2.54 -28.05 -9.94
N ALA A 296 1.95 -28.39 -8.77
CA ALA A 296 1.40 -29.73 -8.52
C ALA A 296 0.21 -30.04 -9.43
N LYS A 297 -0.68 -29.06 -9.69
CA LYS A 297 -1.79 -29.22 -10.63
C LYS A 297 -1.31 -29.45 -12.07
N ILE A 298 -0.31 -28.68 -12.53
CA ILE A 298 0.29 -28.88 -13.85
C ILE A 298 0.98 -30.25 -13.95
N ALA A 299 1.63 -30.69 -12.88
CA ALA A 299 2.23 -32.03 -12.82
C ALA A 299 1.18 -33.15 -12.93
N GLN A 300 0.02 -33.00 -12.26
CA GLN A 300 -1.09 -33.93 -12.41
C GLN A 300 -1.65 -33.93 -13.83
N GLU A 301 -1.85 -32.74 -14.43
CA GLU A 301 -2.33 -32.59 -15.81
C GLU A 301 -1.42 -33.33 -16.79
N LEU A 302 -0.11 -33.05 -16.77
CA LEU A 302 0.87 -33.67 -17.65
C LEU A 302 0.92 -35.21 -17.52
N LYS A 303 0.83 -35.72 -16.28
CA LYS A 303 0.80 -37.16 -16.04
C LYS A 303 -0.49 -37.83 -16.52
N SER A 304 -1.59 -37.07 -16.59
CA SER A 304 -2.92 -37.54 -16.98
C SER A 304 -3.26 -37.39 -18.47
N LEU A 305 -2.34 -36.85 -19.28
CA LEU A 305 -2.59 -36.62 -20.71
C LEU A 305 -2.90 -37.93 -21.43
N THR A 306 -3.73 -37.85 -22.47
CA THR A 306 -3.98 -39.00 -23.35
C THR A 306 -2.80 -39.23 -24.30
N PRO A 307 -2.59 -40.45 -24.84
CA PRO A 307 -1.50 -40.73 -25.78
C PRO A 307 -1.47 -39.78 -27.00
N ASP A 308 -2.65 -39.40 -27.52
CA ASP A 308 -2.76 -38.46 -28.64
C ASP A 308 -2.34 -37.04 -28.26
N GLN A 309 -2.70 -36.59 -27.05
CA GLN A 309 -2.26 -35.29 -26.53
C GLN A 309 -0.74 -35.26 -26.32
N MET A 310 -0.16 -36.36 -25.81
CA MET A 310 1.28 -36.48 -25.60
C MET A 310 2.05 -36.35 -26.92
N LYS A 311 1.56 -36.93 -28.02
CA LYS A 311 2.25 -36.91 -29.32
C LYS A 311 2.56 -35.50 -29.83
N ASN A 312 1.68 -34.53 -29.52
CA ASN A 312 1.78 -33.16 -30.00
C ASN A 312 2.62 -32.24 -29.08
N ILE A 313 3.15 -32.75 -27.97
CA ILE A 313 3.98 -31.96 -27.06
C ILE A 313 5.32 -31.62 -27.71
N LYS A 314 5.62 -30.32 -27.75
CA LYS A 314 6.89 -29.79 -28.24
C LYS A 314 7.95 -29.78 -27.14
N TYR A 315 9.21 -29.83 -27.54
CA TYR A 315 10.33 -29.78 -26.59
C TYR A 315 10.36 -28.51 -25.74
N ASN A 316 9.78 -27.40 -26.22
CA ASN A 316 9.71 -26.11 -25.57
C ASN A 316 8.32 -25.79 -24.99
N ASP A 317 7.49 -26.81 -24.75
CA ASP A 317 6.23 -26.62 -24.01
C ASP A 317 6.54 -26.20 -22.57
N GLN A 318 6.02 -25.05 -22.17
CA GLN A 318 6.34 -24.45 -20.88
C GLN A 318 5.83 -25.27 -19.69
N ARG A 319 4.79 -26.10 -19.86
CA ARG A 319 4.32 -26.99 -18.80
C ARG A 319 5.42 -27.98 -18.39
N LEU A 320 6.24 -28.42 -19.34
CA LEU A 320 7.39 -29.28 -19.06
C LEU A 320 8.47 -28.56 -18.26
N ASP A 321 8.63 -27.25 -18.44
CA ASP A 321 9.57 -26.42 -17.70
C ASP A 321 9.14 -26.35 -16.22
N VAL A 322 7.85 -26.05 -15.99
CA VAL A 322 7.22 -26.07 -14.65
C VAL A 322 7.41 -27.43 -13.99
N TYR A 323 7.10 -28.50 -14.74
CA TYR A 323 7.24 -29.87 -14.25
C TYR A 323 8.68 -30.20 -13.88
N THR A 324 9.66 -29.78 -14.69
CA THR A 324 11.08 -30.01 -14.43
C THR A 324 11.50 -29.41 -13.09
N VAL A 325 11.10 -28.17 -12.81
CA VAL A 325 11.42 -27.49 -11.55
C VAL A 325 10.69 -28.11 -10.37
N HIS A 326 9.42 -28.48 -10.55
CA HIS A 326 8.64 -29.20 -9.54
C HIS A 326 9.28 -30.54 -9.16
N ALA A 327 9.59 -31.37 -10.16
CA ALA A 327 10.23 -32.67 -9.97
C ALA A 327 11.63 -32.53 -9.35
N ALA A 328 12.39 -31.49 -9.71
CA ALA A 328 13.68 -31.20 -9.07
C ALA A 328 13.52 -31.01 -7.57
N LYS A 329 12.53 -30.20 -7.14
CA LYS A 329 12.25 -29.93 -5.73
C LYS A 329 11.79 -31.17 -4.97
N GLU A 330 10.85 -31.93 -5.55
CA GLU A 330 10.36 -33.19 -4.96
C GLU A 330 11.49 -34.21 -4.74
N LYS A 331 12.50 -34.20 -5.62
CA LYS A 331 13.66 -35.11 -5.56
C LYS A 331 14.85 -34.55 -4.77
N GLY A 332 14.80 -33.30 -4.28
CA GLY A 332 15.97 -32.62 -3.67
C GLY A 332 17.15 -32.44 -4.64
N MET A 333 16.83 -32.24 -5.93
CA MET A 333 17.77 -32.12 -7.05
C MET A 333 17.65 -30.76 -7.76
N GLU A 334 17.34 -29.68 -7.03
CA GLU A 334 17.19 -28.33 -7.57
C GLU A 334 18.45 -27.86 -8.33
N TRP A 335 19.63 -28.30 -7.89
CA TRP A 335 20.91 -28.06 -8.57
C TRP A 335 20.96 -28.59 -10.01
N ALA A 336 20.17 -29.62 -10.33
CA ALA A 336 20.13 -30.25 -11.65
C ALA A 336 19.05 -29.64 -12.57
N ALA A 337 18.15 -28.80 -12.06
CA ALA A 337 17.06 -28.23 -12.86
C ALA A 337 17.57 -27.41 -14.07
N PRO A 338 18.57 -26.50 -13.92
CA PRO A 338 19.10 -25.77 -15.08
C PRO A 338 19.73 -26.69 -16.13
N LEU A 339 20.36 -27.78 -15.68
CA LEU A 339 20.96 -28.79 -16.56
C LEU A 339 19.90 -29.57 -17.34
N ILE A 340 18.85 -30.07 -16.68
CA ILE A 340 17.79 -30.83 -17.37
C ILE A 340 17.00 -29.96 -18.34
N LEU A 341 16.71 -28.72 -17.95
CA LEU A 341 16.17 -27.73 -18.88
C LEU A 341 17.10 -27.55 -20.09
N GLY A 342 18.42 -27.46 -19.86
CA GLY A 342 19.42 -27.37 -20.93
C GLY A 342 19.46 -28.58 -21.84
N LEU A 343 19.45 -29.80 -21.28
CA LEU A 343 19.43 -31.04 -22.06
C LEU A 343 18.24 -31.03 -23.02
N ARG A 344 17.04 -30.65 -22.57
CA ARG A 344 15.85 -30.58 -23.43
C ARG A 344 15.87 -29.39 -24.40
N LEU A 345 16.09 -28.17 -23.90
CA LEU A 345 15.87 -26.92 -24.64
C LEU A 345 17.05 -26.53 -25.55
N ALA A 346 18.26 -27.00 -25.24
CA ALA A 346 19.48 -26.68 -25.98
C ALA A 346 20.19 -27.92 -26.56
N GLY A 347 20.24 -29.03 -25.80
CA GLY A 347 20.90 -30.26 -26.19
C GLY A 347 20.13 -31.03 -27.28
N GLU A 348 19.00 -31.62 -26.88
CA GLU A 348 18.20 -32.56 -27.66
C GLU A 348 17.21 -31.90 -28.63
N LYS A 349 16.53 -30.84 -28.19
CA LYS A 349 15.55 -30.04 -28.97
C LYS A 349 14.54 -30.91 -29.75
N SER A 350 14.11 -32.01 -29.14
CA SER A 350 13.33 -33.06 -29.78
C SER A 350 11.88 -33.04 -29.30
N ASN A 351 10.91 -32.94 -30.21
CA ASN A 351 9.49 -33.04 -29.83
C ASN A 351 9.18 -34.43 -29.27
N ASN A 352 8.08 -34.58 -28.54
CA ASN A 352 7.80 -35.82 -27.83
C ASN A 352 7.62 -37.04 -28.77
N SER A 353 7.15 -36.82 -30.01
CA SER A 353 7.06 -37.88 -31.02
C SER A 353 8.36 -38.15 -31.80
N ALA A 354 9.46 -37.43 -31.51
CA ALA A 354 10.70 -37.55 -32.27
C ALA A 354 11.43 -38.85 -31.96
N VAL A 355 12.01 -39.46 -33.00
CA VAL A 355 12.83 -40.66 -32.92
C VAL A 355 14.13 -40.41 -33.70
N SER A 356 15.29 -40.59 -33.07
CA SER A 356 16.58 -40.46 -33.75
C SER A 356 16.94 -41.72 -34.57
N GLU A 357 17.97 -41.63 -35.41
CA GLU A 357 18.53 -42.77 -36.17
C GLU A 357 18.92 -43.95 -35.27
N LYS A 358 19.35 -43.66 -34.03
CA LYS A 358 19.73 -44.67 -33.03
C LYS A 358 18.55 -45.14 -32.17
N GLY A 359 17.33 -44.74 -32.53
CA GLY A 359 16.10 -45.10 -31.81
C GLY A 359 15.87 -44.35 -30.51
N ALA A 360 16.57 -43.23 -30.28
CA ALA A 360 16.33 -42.39 -29.10
C ALA A 360 14.98 -41.69 -29.22
N LYS A 361 14.17 -41.64 -28.14
CA LYS A 361 12.78 -41.15 -28.20
C LYS A 361 12.47 -40.05 -27.19
N SER A 362 11.37 -39.33 -27.45
CA SER A 362 10.78 -38.31 -26.57
C SER A 362 11.65 -37.06 -26.41
N VAL A 363 11.18 -36.14 -25.57
CA VAL A 363 11.78 -34.82 -25.30
C VAL A 363 13.16 -34.90 -24.65
N MET A 364 13.48 -36.04 -24.03
CA MET A 364 14.77 -36.31 -23.39
C MET A 364 15.68 -37.27 -24.19
N GLN A 365 15.27 -37.71 -25.39
CA GLN A 365 16.03 -38.59 -26.29
C GLN A 365 16.69 -39.79 -25.59
N PHE A 366 15.91 -40.56 -24.82
CA PHE A 366 16.42 -41.81 -24.26
C PHE A 366 16.56 -42.88 -25.35
N ILE A 367 17.75 -43.46 -25.50
CA ILE A 367 17.96 -44.68 -26.31
C ILE A 367 17.32 -45.90 -25.62
N PRO A 368 16.93 -46.94 -26.38
CA PRO A 368 16.20 -48.09 -25.83
C PRO A 368 16.89 -48.78 -24.64
N ASP A 369 18.21 -48.98 -24.72
CA ASP A 369 18.97 -49.65 -23.66
C ASP A 369 19.00 -48.85 -22.36
N THR A 370 19.22 -47.53 -22.46
CA THR A 370 19.17 -46.64 -21.29
C THR A 370 17.75 -46.53 -20.75
N TRP A 371 16.74 -46.43 -21.61
CA TRP A 371 15.34 -46.38 -21.17
C TRP A 371 14.95 -47.64 -20.39
N LYS A 372 15.39 -48.83 -20.82
CA LYS A 372 15.10 -50.09 -20.11
C LYS A 372 15.51 -50.01 -18.64
N GLN A 373 16.65 -49.40 -18.34
CA GLN A 373 17.13 -49.20 -16.97
C GLN A 373 16.28 -48.19 -16.18
N TYR A 374 15.90 -47.06 -16.79
CA TYR A 374 15.20 -45.97 -16.09
C TYR A 374 13.67 -46.03 -16.18
N SER A 375 13.10 -47.00 -16.91
CA SER A 375 11.66 -47.25 -17.03
C SER A 375 11.00 -47.78 -15.75
N LYS A 376 11.80 -48.16 -14.74
CA LYS A 376 11.36 -48.80 -13.48
C LYS A 376 10.45 -50.01 -13.72
N GLY A 377 10.86 -50.90 -14.61
CA GLY A 377 10.10 -52.12 -14.91
C GLY A 377 8.79 -51.87 -15.65
N GLY A 378 8.73 -50.81 -16.47
CA GLY A 378 7.54 -50.42 -17.24
C GLY A 378 6.55 -49.52 -16.50
N GLN A 379 6.89 -49.07 -15.29
CA GLN A 379 6.08 -48.09 -14.54
C GLN A 379 6.08 -46.68 -15.18
N ARG A 380 7.07 -46.41 -16.03
CA ARG A 380 7.19 -45.17 -16.82
C ARG A 380 6.91 -45.44 -18.29
N ASP A 381 6.20 -44.53 -18.94
CA ASP A 381 5.96 -44.55 -20.38
C ASP A 381 6.97 -43.64 -21.11
N ILE A 382 7.67 -44.19 -22.11
CA ILE A 382 8.64 -43.43 -22.91
C ILE A 382 7.97 -42.31 -23.72
N ASN A 383 6.68 -42.43 -24.00
CA ASN A 383 5.91 -41.41 -24.71
C ASN A 383 5.32 -40.37 -23.76
N ASN A 384 5.44 -40.56 -22.43
CA ASN A 384 5.03 -39.56 -21.46
C ASN A 384 6.22 -38.64 -21.13
N PRO A 385 6.18 -37.35 -21.51
CA PRO A 385 7.31 -36.45 -21.30
C PRO A 385 7.59 -36.18 -19.81
N ALA A 386 6.59 -36.30 -18.91
CA ALA A 386 6.82 -36.19 -17.48
C ALA A 386 7.65 -37.37 -16.95
N ASP A 387 7.36 -38.58 -17.44
CA ASP A 387 8.09 -39.79 -17.06
C ASP A 387 9.53 -39.79 -17.58
N THR A 388 9.76 -39.26 -18.79
CA THR A 388 11.11 -39.14 -19.33
C THR A 388 11.93 -38.06 -18.62
N ILE A 389 11.31 -36.97 -18.16
CA ILE A 389 11.97 -35.99 -17.27
C ILE A 389 12.33 -36.64 -15.92
N ASP A 390 11.41 -37.42 -15.33
CA ASP A 390 11.67 -38.14 -14.08
C ASP A 390 12.82 -39.16 -14.24
N ALA A 391 12.87 -39.85 -15.38
CA ALA A 391 13.96 -40.75 -15.74
C ALA A 391 15.29 -40.01 -15.90
N ALA A 392 15.28 -38.80 -16.49
CA ALA A 392 16.48 -37.97 -16.64
C ALA A 392 17.06 -37.52 -15.30
N PHE A 393 16.22 -37.16 -14.33
CA PHE A 393 16.70 -36.88 -12.97
C PHE A 393 17.42 -38.09 -12.36
N ASP A 394 16.81 -39.27 -12.44
CA ASP A 394 17.39 -40.49 -11.90
C ASP A 394 18.72 -40.81 -12.61
N PHE A 395 18.75 -40.68 -13.94
CA PHE A 395 19.95 -40.93 -14.75
C PHE A 395 21.09 -39.96 -14.41
N ILE A 396 20.81 -38.67 -14.29
CA ILE A 396 21.80 -37.65 -13.91
C ILE A 396 22.31 -37.86 -12.49
N SER A 397 21.42 -38.26 -11.56
CA SER A 397 21.83 -38.65 -10.20
C SER A 397 22.87 -39.77 -10.25
N ASP A 398 22.65 -40.79 -11.09
CA ASP A 398 23.55 -41.94 -11.19
C ASP A 398 24.89 -41.57 -11.85
N ILE A 399 24.87 -40.70 -12.86
CA ILE A 399 26.10 -40.14 -13.45
C ILE A 399 26.87 -39.35 -12.40
N SER A 400 26.20 -38.46 -11.67
CA SER A 400 26.80 -37.63 -10.62
C SER A 400 27.46 -38.48 -9.53
N LYS A 401 26.78 -39.56 -9.09
CA LYS A 401 27.34 -40.53 -8.13
C LYS A 401 28.53 -41.28 -8.71
N LYS A 402 28.43 -41.77 -9.95
CA LYS A 402 29.49 -42.54 -10.63
C LYS A 402 30.78 -41.74 -10.77
N TYR A 403 30.67 -40.47 -11.12
CA TYR A 403 31.81 -39.58 -11.35
C TYR A 403 32.18 -38.70 -10.14
N LYS A 404 31.41 -38.80 -9.06
CA LYS A 404 31.57 -37.99 -7.83
C LYS A 404 31.66 -36.49 -8.12
N THR A 405 30.86 -36.02 -9.07
CA THR A 405 30.84 -34.63 -9.51
C THR A 405 29.42 -34.15 -9.75
N LYS A 406 29.19 -32.85 -9.55
CA LYS A 406 27.98 -32.15 -9.98
C LYS A 406 28.25 -31.21 -11.16
N ASP A 407 29.44 -31.32 -11.76
CA ASP A 407 29.81 -30.56 -12.95
C ASP A 407 28.82 -30.88 -14.09
N PRO A 408 28.01 -29.90 -14.52
CA PRO A 408 27.00 -30.12 -15.54
C PRO A 408 27.60 -30.49 -16.90
N MET A 409 28.85 -30.11 -17.20
CA MET A 409 29.50 -30.44 -18.45
C MET A 409 29.94 -31.90 -18.51
N VAL A 410 30.43 -32.45 -17.40
CA VAL A 410 30.75 -33.89 -17.30
C VAL A 410 29.48 -34.72 -17.44
N ILE A 411 28.39 -34.28 -16.80
CA ILE A 411 27.10 -34.99 -16.87
C ILE A 411 26.52 -34.92 -18.28
N ALA A 412 26.52 -33.75 -18.93
CA ALA A 412 26.06 -33.60 -20.31
C ALA A 412 26.90 -34.43 -21.30
N ALA A 413 28.22 -34.51 -21.10
CA ALA A 413 29.10 -35.36 -21.88
C ALA A 413 28.75 -36.84 -21.76
N TYR A 414 28.45 -37.32 -20.54
CA TYR A 414 27.96 -38.68 -20.36
C TYR A 414 26.60 -38.89 -21.03
N TYR A 415 25.69 -37.94 -20.86
CA TYR A 415 24.31 -38.04 -21.35
C TYR A 415 24.28 -38.25 -22.88
N HIS A 416 25.11 -37.51 -23.62
CA HIS A 416 25.21 -37.62 -25.07
C HIS A 416 26.18 -38.72 -25.55
N GLY A 417 27.39 -38.78 -24.96
CA GLY A 417 28.53 -39.55 -25.49
C GLY A 417 28.95 -40.77 -24.65
N GLY A 418 28.38 -40.94 -23.46
CA GLY A 418 28.68 -42.05 -22.56
C GLY A 418 30.00 -41.92 -21.79
N ASP A 419 30.51 -43.05 -21.31
CA ASP A 419 31.61 -43.11 -20.32
C ASP A 419 32.93 -42.50 -20.82
N GLU A 420 33.28 -42.73 -22.09
CA GLU A 420 34.53 -42.24 -22.67
C GLU A 420 34.57 -40.70 -22.69
N ASP A 421 33.47 -40.07 -23.12
CA ASP A 421 33.37 -38.61 -23.23
C ASP A 421 33.33 -37.94 -21.86
N ALA A 422 32.60 -38.52 -20.90
CA ALA A 422 32.55 -38.00 -19.53
C ALA A 422 33.91 -38.01 -18.84
N ARG A 423 34.71 -39.09 -19.00
CA ARG A 423 36.08 -39.14 -18.47
C ARG A 423 37.00 -38.12 -19.10
N ARG A 424 36.88 -37.89 -20.42
CA ARG A 424 37.67 -36.87 -21.13
C ARG A 424 37.38 -35.47 -20.59
N VAL A 425 36.10 -35.13 -20.43
CA VAL A 425 35.68 -33.81 -19.93
C VAL A 425 36.06 -33.63 -18.46
N LEU A 426 35.91 -34.66 -17.62
CA LEU A 426 36.35 -34.61 -16.23
C LEU A 426 37.86 -34.36 -16.09
N ALA A 427 38.66 -34.82 -17.06
CA ALA A 427 40.10 -34.57 -17.13
C ALA A 427 40.46 -33.20 -17.76
N GLY A 428 39.49 -32.33 -18.04
CA GLY A 428 39.68 -31.02 -18.68
C GLY A 428 39.77 -31.06 -20.21
N GLY A 429 39.48 -32.21 -20.83
CA GLY A 429 39.47 -32.41 -22.27
C GLY A 429 38.12 -32.17 -22.93
N GLN A 430 38.01 -32.52 -24.22
CA GLN A 430 36.80 -32.39 -25.03
C GLN A 430 36.25 -33.78 -25.45
N PRO A 431 34.94 -33.89 -25.76
CA PRO A 431 34.32 -35.11 -26.26
C PRO A 431 34.91 -35.60 -27.59
N LYS A 432 34.73 -36.89 -27.89
CA LYS A 432 35.22 -37.52 -29.11
C LYS A 432 34.40 -37.10 -30.32
N GLY A 433 35.09 -36.56 -31.32
CA GLY A 433 34.49 -36.20 -32.61
C GLY A 433 33.71 -34.87 -32.59
N PRO A 434 33.21 -34.43 -33.76
CA PRO A 434 32.58 -33.12 -33.91
C PRO A 434 31.18 -33.04 -33.28
N ARG A 435 30.40 -34.14 -33.28
CA ARG A 435 29.03 -34.14 -32.73
C ARG A 435 29.00 -33.92 -31.21
N GLY A 436 29.86 -34.63 -30.46
CA GLY A 436 29.97 -34.46 -29.00
C GLY A 436 30.46 -33.06 -28.62
N ARG A 437 31.47 -32.53 -29.32
CA ARG A 437 31.96 -31.15 -29.11
C ARG A 437 30.87 -30.10 -29.33
N ALA A 438 30.13 -30.21 -30.44
CA ALA A 438 29.03 -29.30 -30.72
C ALA A 438 27.87 -29.43 -29.72
N TYR A 439 27.62 -30.63 -29.17
CA TYR A 439 26.63 -30.83 -28.11
C TYR A 439 27.05 -30.10 -26.82
N LEU A 440 28.29 -30.29 -26.37
CA LEU A 440 28.80 -29.61 -25.18
C LEU A 440 28.86 -28.09 -25.35
N GLU A 441 29.20 -27.58 -26.53
CA GLU A 441 29.18 -26.14 -26.81
C GLU A 441 27.78 -25.53 -26.63
N ARG A 442 26.72 -26.22 -27.09
CA ARG A 442 25.33 -25.79 -26.84
C ARG A 442 24.98 -25.79 -25.36
N MET A 443 25.45 -26.80 -24.63
CA MET A 443 25.21 -26.92 -23.19
C MET A 443 25.97 -25.86 -22.39
N ASP A 444 27.22 -25.56 -22.76
CA ASP A 444 28.01 -24.50 -22.15
C ASP A 444 27.38 -23.13 -22.41
N LYS A 445 26.99 -22.85 -23.65
CA LYS A 445 26.24 -21.63 -23.99
C LYS A 445 24.93 -21.52 -23.22
N TRP A 446 24.21 -22.62 -23.04
CA TRP A 446 23.00 -22.63 -22.23
C TRP A 446 23.27 -22.27 -20.77
N LEU A 447 24.23 -22.96 -20.14
CA LEU A 447 24.50 -22.80 -18.71
C LEU A 447 25.15 -21.45 -18.38
N SER A 448 25.96 -20.90 -19.30
CA SER A 448 26.68 -19.63 -19.11
C SER A 448 25.87 -18.39 -19.50
N GLN A 449 24.96 -18.50 -20.47
CA GLN A 449 24.26 -17.33 -21.05
C GLN A 449 22.76 -17.56 -21.17
N ASP A 450 22.32 -18.60 -21.88
CA ASP A 450 20.91 -18.70 -22.28
C ASP A 450 19.97 -19.02 -21.13
N PHE A 451 20.42 -19.75 -20.10
CA PHE A 451 19.62 -19.99 -18.91
C PHE A 451 19.34 -18.70 -18.13
N GLY A 452 20.33 -17.81 -18.01
CA GLY A 452 20.14 -16.49 -17.42
C GLY A 452 19.13 -15.67 -18.22
N ASN A 453 19.24 -15.66 -19.55
CA ASN A 453 18.26 -15.00 -20.43
C ASN A 453 16.87 -15.62 -20.29
N TYR A 454 16.77 -16.94 -20.29
CA TYR A 454 15.52 -17.69 -20.16
C TYR A 454 14.86 -17.45 -18.79
N ALA A 455 15.62 -17.42 -17.71
CA ALA A 455 15.13 -17.12 -16.37
C ALA A 455 14.61 -15.68 -16.26
N ASN A 456 15.24 -14.76 -16.99
CA ASN A 456 14.88 -13.34 -17.00
C ASN A 456 13.80 -12.97 -18.02
N GLN A 457 13.43 -13.88 -18.92
CA GLN A 457 12.40 -13.65 -19.93
C GLN A 457 11.00 -13.93 -19.35
N PRO A 458 10.10 -12.93 -19.35
CA PRO A 458 8.70 -13.17 -19.04
C PRO A 458 8.12 -14.11 -20.09
N ALA A 459 7.34 -15.09 -19.65
CA ALA A 459 6.71 -16.04 -20.56
C ALA A 459 5.54 -15.46 -21.34
N LYS A 460 4.99 -14.36 -20.82
CA LYS A 460 3.76 -13.76 -21.31
C LYS A 460 4.01 -12.31 -21.66
N SER A 461 3.77 -11.97 -22.92
CA SER A 461 3.86 -10.59 -23.39
C SER A 461 2.60 -9.81 -22.98
N ARG A 462 2.68 -8.47 -23.07
CA ARG A 462 1.50 -7.59 -22.92
C ARG A 462 0.37 -7.98 -23.86
N GLU A 463 0.70 -8.31 -25.11
CA GLU A 463 -0.26 -8.73 -26.12
C GLU A 463 -0.94 -10.04 -25.74
N THR A 464 -0.19 -11.04 -25.26
CA THR A 464 -0.75 -12.30 -24.79
C THR A 464 -1.66 -12.09 -23.57
N ALA A 465 -1.28 -11.22 -22.63
CA ALA A 465 -2.15 -10.86 -21.50
C ALA A 465 -3.47 -10.23 -21.95
N TYR A 466 -3.44 -9.34 -22.94
CA TYR A 466 -4.65 -8.71 -23.47
C TYR A 466 -5.53 -9.72 -24.21
N ASN A 467 -4.92 -10.60 -25.01
CA ASN A 467 -5.63 -11.66 -25.73
C ASN A 467 -6.30 -12.66 -24.77
N ASP A 468 -5.64 -13.02 -23.66
CA ASP A 468 -6.22 -13.93 -22.65
C ASP A 468 -7.47 -13.32 -21.99
N ILE A 469 -7.47 -12.01 -21.73
CA ILE A 469 -8.66 -11.32 -21.21
C ILE A 469 -9.76 -11.29 -22.28
N TRP A 470 -9.41 -10.89 -23.51
CA TRP A 470 -10.37 -10.72 -24.60
C TRP A 470 -11.07 -12.04 -24.97
N ASN A 471 -10.31 -13.13 -25.00
CA ASN A 471 -10.79 -14.47 -25.35
C ASN A 471 -11.41 -15.23 -24.17
N SER A 472 -11.47 -14.64 -22.97
CA SER A 472 -12.15 -15.25 -21.82
C SER A 472 -13.67 -15.36 -22.03
N ASN A 473 -14.34 -16.21 -21.25
CA ASN A 473 -15.80 -16.35 -21.28
C ASN A 473 -16.54 -15.27 -20.46
N ALA A 474 -15.84 -14.23 -19.98
CA ALA A 474 -16.43 -13.18 -19.15
C ALA A 474 -17.32 -12.21 -19.96
N PRO A 475 -18.26 -11.50 -19.31
CA PRO A 475 -19.03 -10.41 -19.93
C PRO A 475 -18.13 -9.31 -20.52
N VAL A 476 -18.63 -8.58 -21.51
CA VAL A 476 -17.85 -7.54 -22.23
C VAL A 476 -17.42 -6.43 -21.26
N GLU A 477 -18.30 -6.04 -20.33
CA GLU A 477 -18.05 -5.01 -19.33
C GLU A 477 -16.91 -5.42 -18.38
N VAL A 478 -16.91 -6.67 -17.94
CA VAL A 478 -15.85 -7.27 -17.10
C VAL A 478 -14.52 -7.29 -17.87
N LYS A 479 -14.53 -7.68 -19.15
CA LYS A 479 -13.34 -7.67 -20.00
C LYS A 479 -12.74 -6.27 -20.15
N GLN A 480 -13.57 -5.26 -20.42
CA GLN A 480 -13.12 -3.87 -20.58
C GLN A 480 -12.49 -3.32 -19.29
N LYS A 481 -13.12 -3.58 -18.13
CA LYS A 481 -12.56 -3.22 -16.82
C LYS A 481 -11.21 -3.93 -16.57
N ALA A 482 -11.13 -5.22 -16.86
CA ALA A 482 -9.90 -5.99 -16.72
C ALA A 482 -8.78 -5.48 -17.64
N LEU A 483 -9.08 -5.13 -18.90
CA LEU A 483 -8.11 -4.53 -19.81
C LEU A 483 -7.57 -3.19 -19.28
N SER A 484 -8.44 -2.32 -18.76
CA SER A 484 -8.03 -1.03 -18.16
C SER A 484 -7.10 -1.22 -16.94
N LEU A 485 -7.38 -2.19 -16.07
CA LEU A 485 -6.52 -2.48 -14.92
C LEU A 485 -5.21 -3.14 -15.33
N THR A 486 -5.24 -3.99 -16.35
CA THR A 486 -4.04 -4.63 -16.91
C THR A 486 -3.12 -3.58 -17.55
N ASP A 487 -3.69 -2.57 -18.24
CA ASP A 487 -2.93 -1.45 -18.79
C ASP A 487 -2.27 -0.59 -17.71
N ARG A 488 -2.98 -0.34 -16.60
CA ARG A 488 -2.41 0.31 -15.41
C ARG A 488 -1.27 -0.50 -14.80
N TYR A 489 -1.41 -1.82 -14.70
CA TYR A 489 -0.35 -2.71 -14.23
C TYR A 489 0.90 -2.60 -15.10
N TYR A 490 0.76 -2.68 -16.43
CA TYR A 490 1.90 -2.55 -17.35
C TYR A 490 2.53 -1.16 -17.35
N SER A 491 1.72 -0.10 -17.23
CA SER A 491 2.21 1.27 -17.05
C SER A 491 3.07 1.39 -15.78
N GLY A 492 2.69 0.69 -14.71
CA GLY A 492 3.49 0.60 -13.48
C GLY A 492 4.82 -0.14 -13.68
N LEU A 493 4.83 -1.23 -14.45
CA LEU A 493 6.06 -1.94 -14.81
C LEU A 493 6.99 -1.06 -15.66
N ASP A 494 6.46 -0.41 -16.69
CA ASP A 494 7.22 0.48 -17.58
C ASP A 494 7.86 1.63 -16.77
N LYS A 495 7.10 2.21 -15.84
CA LYS A 495 7.59 3.24 -14.94
C LYS A 495 8.73 2.74 -14.06
N THR A 496 8.56 1.57 -13.43
CA THR A 496 9.58 0.97 -12.56
C THR A 496 10.86 0.66 -13.33
N LYS A 497 10.73 0.12 -14.55
CA LYS A 497 11.86 -0.15 -15.44
C LYS A 497 12.61 1.13 -15.77
N LYS A 498 11.88 2.17 -16.19
CA LYS A 498 12.45 3.49 -16.48
C LYS A 498 13.18 4.09 -15.27
N GLU A 499 12.59 4.02 -14.08
CA GLU A 499 13.22 4.53 -12.85
C GLU A 499 14.54 3.80 -12.54
N LYS A 500 14.60 2.47 -12.70
CA LYS A 500 15.85 1.71 -12.56
C LYS A 500 16.90 2.11 -13.59
N GLN A 501 16.49 2.30 -14.84
CA GLN A 501 17.38 2.74 -15.92
C GLN A 501 17.93 4.14 -15.63
N ASP A 502 17.08 5.07 -15.20
CA ASP A 502 17.48 6.44 -14.85
C ASP A 502 18.46 6.45 -13.66
N GLN A 503 18.23 5.62 -12.63
CA GLN A 503 19.17 5.46 -11.51
C GLN A 503 20.53 4.92 -11.96
N SER A 504 20.54 3.87 -12.78
CA SER A 504 21.76 3.27 -13.34
C SER A 504 22.53 4.29 -14.19
N TYR A 505 21.81 5.01 -15.06
CA TYR A 505 22.36 6.08 -15.87
C TYR A 505 23.00 7.18 -15.01
N SER A 506 22.29 7.68 -13.98
CA SER A 506 22.83 8.72 -13.09
C SER A 506 24.10 8.27 -12.37
N SER A 507 24.15 7.01 -11.90
CA SER A 507 25.34 6.45 -11.26
C SER A 507 26.54 6.42 -12.22
N LEU A 508 26.32 5.95 -13.46
CA LEU A 508 27.37 5.86 -14.47
C LEU A 508 27.84 7.24 -14.95
N TYR A 509 26.90 8.16 -15.15
CA TYR A 509 27.18 9.56 -15.50
C TYR A 509 28.08 10.22 -14.44
N ASN A 510 27.75 10.05 -13.16
CA ASN A 510 28.54 10.62 -12.07
C ASN A 510 29.96 10.02 -12.00
N GLY A 511 30.11 8.72 -12.25
CA GLY A 511 31.43 8.08 -12.33
C GLY A 511 32.30 8.64 -13.46
N ILE A 512 31.71 8.88 -14.64
CA ILE A 512 32.40 9.50 -15.78
C ILE A 512 32.83 10.94 -15.44
N VAL A 513 31.90 11.78 -14.96
CA VAL A 513 32.16 13.21 -14.72
C VAL A 513 33.12 13.41 -13.54
N SER A 514 33.12 12.52 -12.55
CA SER A 514 34.07 12.55 -11.43
C SER A 514 35.46 12.01 -11.76
N GLY A 515 35.68 11.48 -12.97
CA GLY A 515 36.99 10.99 -13.38
C GLY A 515 37.28 9.54 -13.00
N GLN A 516 36.29 8.77 -12.54
CA GLN A 516 36.51 7.40 -12.05
C GLN A 516 36.80 6.40 -13.19
N TYR A 517 36.13 6.56 -14.34
CA TYR A 517 36.29 5.71 -15.52
C TYR A 517 35.84 6.41 -16.80
N THR A 518 36.29 5.93 -17.96
CA THR A 518 35.75 6.30 -19.28
C THR A 518 34.58 5.39 -19.67
N PHE A 519 33.82 5.76 -20.70
CA PHE A 519 32.74 4.92 -21.24
C PHE A 519 33.22 3.52 -21.64
N GLU A 520 34.41 3.41 -22.25
CA GLU A 520 35.00 2.14 -22.70
C GLU A 520 35.40 1.21 -21.55
N GLN A 521 35.53 1.76 -20.34
CA GLN A 521 35.87 1.01 -19.13
C GLN A 521 34.62 0.52 -18.35
N ILE A 522 33.41 0.90 -18.78
CA ILE A 522 32.16 0.44 -18.16
C ILE A 522 31.89 -1.01 -18.57
N PRO A 523 31.58 -1.92 -17.63
CA PRO A 523 31.19 -3.29 -17.96
C PRO A 523 29.98 -3.32 -18.89
N ALA A 524 30.03 -4.18 -19.92
CA ALA A 524 28.98 -4.26 -20.95
C ALA A 524 27.57 -4.51 -20.37
N ALA A 525 27.47 -5.32 -19.31
CA ALA A 525 26.21 -5.62 -18.63
C ALA A 525 25.51 -4.36 -18.07
N ASN A 526 26.28 -3.36 -17.61
CA ASN A 526 25.73 -2.12 -17.09
C ASN A 526 25.20 -1.24 -18.23
N ILE A 527 25.83 -1.30 -19.42
CA ILE A 527 25.42 -0.54 -20.60
C ILE A 527 24.17 -1.13 -21.24
N THR A 528 24.09 -2.46 -21.39
CA THR A 528 22.96 -3.14 -22.06
C THR A 528 21.62 -2.96 -21.37
N SER A 529 21.62 -2.54 -20.10
CA SER A 529 20.40 -2.24 -19.33
C SER A 529 19.79 -0.87 -19.64
N LEU A 530 20.56 0.04 -20.24
CA LEU A 530 20.17 1.43 -20.49
C LEU A 530 19.49 1.61 -21.85
N GLU A 531 18.73 2.70 -21.97
CA GLU A 531 18.13 3.10 -23.24
C GLU A 531 19.20 3.61 -24.23
N PRO A 532 18.99 3.46 -25.55
CA PRO A 532 19.97 3.88 -26.56
C PRO A 532 20.43 5.34 -26.43
N ASN A 533 19.53 6.25 -26.07
CA ASN A 533 19.86 7.66 -25.84
C ASN A 533 20.73 7.88 -24.59
N GLN A 534 20.50 7.13 -23.51
CA GLN A 534 21.32 7.15 -22.30
C GLN A 534 22.73 6.62 -22.59
N ILE A 535 22.85 5.56 -23.39
CA ILE A 535 24.14 5.01 -23.83
C ILE A 535 24.91 6.05 -24.66
N ASN A 536 24.27 6.65 -25.67
CA ASN A 536 24.86 7.69 -26.50
C ASN A 536 25.29 8.90 -25.65
N SER A 537 24.48 9.27 -24.67
CA SER A 537 24.79 10.30 -23.70
C SER A 537 26.05 9.99 -22.90
N LEU A 538 26.18 8.80 -22.29
CA LEU A 538 27.36 8.45 -21.50
C LEU A 538 28.62 8.47 -22.37
N ARG A 539 28.53 8.01 -23.62
CA ARG A 539 29.63 8.05 -24.59
C ARG A 539 30.04 9.49 -24.92
N ALA A 540 29.08 10.36 -25.22
CA ALA A 540 29.32 11.77 -25.52
C ALA A 540 29.94 12.51 -24.32
N VAL A 541 29.41 12.29 -23.12
CA VAL A 541 29.94 12.88 -21.87
C VAL A 541 31.36 12.38 -21.59
N SER A 542 31.64 11.08 -21.73
CA SER A 542 33.00 10.55 -21.58
C SER A 542 33.97 11.21 -22.55
N LYS A 543 33.59 11.29 -23.83
CA LYS A 543 34.41 11.93 -24.84
C LYS A 543 34.66 13.40 -24.52
N SER A 544 33.66 14.14 -24.02
CA SER A 544 33.84 15.55 -23.68
C SER A 544 34.73 15.79 -22.46
N VAL A 545 34.67 14.90 -21.47
CA VAL A 545 35.51 14.97 -20.26
C VAL A 545 36.97 14.63 -20.54
N TYR A 546 37.24 13.63 -21.39
CA TYR A 546 38.58 13.07 -21.57
C TYR A 546 39.28 13.47 -22.88
N SER A 547 38.61 14.13 -23.84
CA SER A 547 39.22 14.60 -25.09
C SER A 547 39.88 15.97 -24.95
N LYS A 548 40.94 16.24 -25.73
CA LYS A 548 41.78 17.45 -25.58
C LYS A 548 41.09 18.77 -25.96
N GLU A 549 40.15 18.79 -26.92
CA GLU A 549 39.41 19.98 -27.33
C GLU A 549 38.06 19.61 -27.96
N VAL A 550 36.94 19.88 -27.27
CA VAL A 550 35.60 19.82 -27.89
C VAL A 550 35.23 21.21 -28.39
N LYS A 551 35.10 21.36 -29.72
CA LYS A 551 34.61 22.59 -30.36
C LYS A 551 33.12 22.48 -30.62
N THR A 552 32.42 23.61 -30.50
CA THR A 552 30.99 23.69 -30.78
C THR A 552 30.71 23.45 -32.25
N ASP A 553 29.83 22.51 -32.53
CA ASP A 553 29.19 22.34 -33.83
C ASP A 553 28.06 23.39 -33.97
N PRO A 554 28.21 24.39 -34.87
CA PRO A 554 27.24 25.47 -35.03
C PRO A 554 25.86 24.97 -35.43
N ILE A 555 25.78 23.85 -36.17
CA ILE A 555 24.52 23.27 -36.61
C ILE A 555 23.77 22.68 -35.41
N THR A 556 24.49 21.90 -34.58
CA THR A 556 23.92 21.32 -33.36
C THR A 556 23.44 22.40 -32.39
N LEU A 557 24.23 23.45 -32.14
CA LEU A 557 23.82 24.55 -31.26
C LEU A 557 22.58 25.28 -31.79
N SER A 558 22.56 25.60 -33.09
CA SER A 558 21.40 26.29 -33.72
C SER A 558 20.14 25.43 -33.65
N MET A 559 20.26 24.13 -33.94
CA MET A 559 19.16 23.17 -33.87
C MET A 559 18.56 23.09 -32.45
N ILE A 560 19.41 23.06 -31.42
CA ILE A 560 18.94 23.05 -30.02
C ILE A 560 18.23 24.35 -29.66
N MET A 561 18.82 25.51 -29.99
CA MET A 561 18.26 26.80 -29.61
C MET A 561 16.94 27.11 -30.33
N LEU A 562 16.81 26.71 -31.60
CA LEU A 562 15.59 26.92 -32.39
C LEU A 562 14.45 25.97 -32.01
N ASN A 563 14.76 24.76 -31.53
CA ASN A 563 13.75 23.73 -31.21
C ASN A 563 13.76 23.34 -29.73
N LYS A 564 14.17 24.26 -28.84
CA LYS A 564 14.42 23.98 -27.42
C LYS A 564 13.24 23.33 -26.68
N ASP A 565 12.01 23.76 -26.97
CA ASP A 565 10.82 23.20 -26.33
C ASP A 565 10.56 21.76 -26.78
N GLU A 566 10.63 21.50 -28.09
CA GLU A 566 10.42 20.16 -28.64
C GLU A 566 11.50 19.16 -28.20
N LEU A 567 12.75 19.62 -28.16
CA LEU A 567 13.91 18.80 -27.86
C LEU A 567 14.13 18.55 -26.36
N LEU A 568 13.79 19.52 -25.50
CA LEU A 568 14.22 19.50 -24.10
C LEU A 568 13.05 19.49 -23.09
N LYS A 569 11.87 20.03 -23.42
CA LYS A 569 10.76 20.15 -22.47
C LYS A 569 10.13 18.79 -22.15
N GLY A 570 10.06 18.45 -20.87
CA GLY A 570 9.57 17.17 -20.36
C GLY A 570 10.46 15.97 -20.72
N LYS A 571 11.64 16.20 -21.32
CA LYS A 571 12.59 15.15 -21.71
C LYS A 571 13.61 14.91 -20.58
N PRO A 572 14.18 13.70 -20.45
CA PRO A 572 15.21 13.43 -19.47
C PRO A 572 16.54 14.12 -19.84
N GLN A 573 17.37 14.40 -18.83
CA GLN A 573 18.63 15.13 -19.00
C GLN A 573 19.66 14.40 -19.89
N SER A 574 19.52 13.08 -20.05
CA SER A 574 20.30 12.30 -21.01
C SER A 574 20.13 12.79 -22.46
N VAL A 575 18.97 13.35 -22.82
CA VAL A 575 18.73 13.94 -24.15
C VAL A 575 19.58 15.18 -24.38
N LEU A 576 19.86 15.98 -23.34
CA LEU A 576 20.82 17.08 -23.43
C LEU A 576 22.25 16.54 -23.55
N HIS A 577 22.59 15.59 -22.69
CA HIS A 577 23.95 15.08 -22.53
C HIS A 577 24.48 14.35 -23.77
N GLN A 578 23.60 13.87 -24.68
CA GLN A 578 24.03 13.29 -25.97
C GLN A 578 24.74 14.29 -26.89
N TYR A 579 24.63 15.59 -26.62
CA TYR A 579 25.31 16.65 -27.38
C TYR A 579 26.61 17.12 -26.71
N ALA A 580 27.01 16.51 -25.58
CA ALA A 580 28.16 16.96 -24.79
C ALA A 580 29.49 16.95 -25.57
N ASP A 581 29.66 16.06 -26.56
CA ASP A 581 30.85 15.98 -27.40
C ASP A 581 30.78 16.86 -28.67
N LYS A 582 29.71 17.63 -28.83
CA LYS A 582 29.48 18.57 -29.94
C LYS A 582 29.38 20.02 -29.49
N LEU A 583 29.46 20.27 -28.19
CA LEU A 583 29.35 21.60 -27.60
C LEU A 583 30.62 21.91 -26.81
N SER A 584 31.14 23.12 -26.98
CA SER A 584 32.20 23.61 -26.10
C SER A 584 31.71 23.60 -24.64
N PRO A 585 32.62 23.54 -23.65
CA PRO A 585 32.22 23.58 -22.23
C PRO A 585 31.32 24.77 -21.89
N THR A 586 31.57 25.94 -22.51
CA THR A 586 30.76 27.14 -22.34
C THR A 586 29.37 26.98 -22.93
N ASP A 587 29.27 26.54 -24.18
CA ASP A 587 27.96 26.39 -24.85
C ASP A 587 27.14 25.27 -24.23
N TYR A 588 27.78 24.18 -23.80
CA TYR A 588 27.12 23.12 -23.07
C TYR A 588 26.51 23.62 -21.76
N LYS A 589 27.20 24.51 -21.03
CA LYS A 589 26.67 25.16 -19.82
C LYS A 589 25.47 26.04 -20.14
N GLU A 590 25.52 26.81 -21.22
CA GLU A 590 24.38 27.63 -21.66
C GLU A 590 23.17 26.78 -22.07
N VAL A 591 23.38 25.72 -22.84
CA VAL A 591 22.29 24.79 -23.22
C VAL A 591 21.73 24.07 -21.98
N THR A 592 22.55 23.76 -20.98
CA THR A 592 22.08 23.19 -19.70
C THR A 592 21.15 24.16 -18.97
N LYS A 593 21.41 25.47 -19.01
CA LYS A 593 20.50 26.47 -18.45
C LYS A 593 19.18 26.52 -19.24
N VAL A 594 19.25 26.47 -20.56
CA VAL A 594 18.05 26.42 -21.42
C VAL A 594 17.21 25.19 -21.08
N TYR A 595 17.83 24.02 -20.89
CA TYR A 595 17.14 22.82 -20.44
C TYR A 595 16.45 23.03 -19.07
N ALA A 596 17.11 23.68 -18.12
CA ALA A 596 16.52 23.98 -16.81
C ALA A 596 15.33 24.95 -16.92
N GLU A 597 15.46 25.99 -17.74
CA GLU A 597 14.44 27.00 -18.00
C GLU A 597 13.16 26.38 -18.57
N VAL A 598 13.25 25.62 -19.66
CA VAL A 598 12.07 25.03 -20.32
C VAL A 598 11.37 23.96 -19.48
N ASN A 599 12.07 23.38 -18.52
CA ASN A 599 11.54 22.37 -17.59
C ASN A 599 11.12 22.95 -16.23
N GLY A 600 11.25 24.27 -16.01
CA GLY A 600 10.91 24.91 -14.74
C GLY A 600 11.73 24.38 -13.55
N LEU A 601 12.95 23.90 -13.80
CA LEU A 601 13.86 23.46 -12.76
C LEU A 601 14.36 24.71 -12.03
N LYS A 602 14.03 24.86 -10.74
CA LYS A 602 14.46 26.01 -9.94
C LYS A 602 15.98 26.09 -9.98
N ASP A 603 16.51 27.26 -10.37
CA ASP A 603 17.93 27.56 -10.27
C ASP A 603 18.42 27.16 -8.87
N ALA A 604 19.28 26.14 -8.81
CA ALA A 604 20.11 25.94 -7.64
C ALA A 604 20.85 27.26 -7.43
N LYS A 605 20.51 27.98 -6.35
CA LYS A 605 21.04 29.31 -6.01
C LYS A 605 22.48 29.43 -6.48
N LYS A 606 22.77 30.44 -7.33
CA LYS A 606 24.14 30.87 -7.65
C LYS A 606 24.95 30.94 -6.35
N LYS A 607 25.76 29.91 -6.09
CA LYS A 607 27.03 30.14 -5.41
C LYS A 607 27.92 30.66 -6.52
N GLU A 608 28.35 31.90 -6.42
CA GLU A 608 29.59 32.30 -7.08
C GLU A 608 30.61 31.22 -6.71
N GLU A 609 31.10 30.49 -7.71
CA GLU A 609 32.09 29.44 -7.48
C GLU A 609 33.29 30.13 -6.83
N LYS A 610 33.55 29.79 -5.57
CA LYS A 610 34.68 30.34 -4.83
C LYS A 610 35.93 29.96 -5.63
N THR A 611 36.58 30.97 -6.20
CA THR A 611 37.87 30.80 -6.84
C THR A 611 38.95 30.82 -5.78
N PHE A 612 40.05 30.13 -6.04
CA PHE A 612 41.13 29.95 -5.09
C PHE A 612 42.40 30.57 -5.65
N LEU A 613 43.09 31.36 -4.83
CA LEU A 613 44.42 31.83 -5.14
C LEU A 613 45.36 30.63 -5.25
N VAL A 614 46.09 30.53 -6.36
CA VAL A 614 47.16 29.54 -6.55
C VAL A 614 48.31 29.89 -5.60
N ASN A 615 48.33 29.21 -4.46
CA ASN A 615 49.31 29.40 -3.39
C ASN A 615 49.63 28.05 -2.71
N ASP A 616 50.61 28.08 -1.81
CA ASP A 616 51.14 26.86 -1.19
C ASP A 616 50.08 26.03 -0.46
N SER A 617 49.13 26.70 0.20
CA SER A 617 48.03 26.06 0.93
C SER A 617 47.03 25.38 0.01
N THR A 618 46.63 26.06 -1.08
CA THR A 618 45.70 25.53 -2.09
C THR A 618 46.26 24.25 -2.71
N ILE A 619 47.56 24.25 -3.04
CA ILE A 619 48.23 23.11 -3.68
C ILE A 619 48.44 21.98 -2.69
N SER A 620 48.89 22.29 -1.47
CA SER A 620 49.06 21.28 -0.42
C SER A 620 47.75 20.55 -0.14
N SER A 621 46.63 21.31 -0.12
CA SER A 621 45.29 20.77 0.08
C SER A 621 44.83 19.89 -1.10
N ALA A 622 45.09 20.31 -2.34
CA ALA A 622 44.72 19.55 -3.54
C ALA A 622 45.60 18.32 -3.77
N LEU A 623 46.86 18.37 -3.34
CA LEU A 623 47.85 17.29 -3.49
C LEU A 623 47.73 16.22 -2.40
N LYS A 624 47.20 16.57 -1.22
CA LYS A 624 47.09 15.69 -0.04
C LYS A 624 46.49 14.31 -0.34
N PRO A 625 45.41 14.16 -1.14
CA PRO A 625 44.84 12.83 -1.45
C PRO A 625 45.78 11.93 -2.27
N TYR A 626 46.80 12.51 -2.93
CA TYR A 626 47.66 11.80 -3.88
C TYR A 626 49.07 11.52 -3.36
N LEU A 627 49.39 11.89 -2.12
CA LEU A 627 50.75 11.74 -1.56
C LEU A 627 51.26 10.31 -1.64
N GLY A 628 50.44 9.32 -1.25
CA GLY A 628 50.82 7.91 -1.36
C GLY A 628 51.06 7.44 -2.80
N MET A 629 50.31 8.00 -3.76
CA MET A 629 50.41 7.66 -5.19
C MET A 629 51.67 8.19 -5.86
N ILE A 630 52.23 9.30 -5.33
CA ILE A 630 53.54 9.82 -5.72
C ILE A 630 54.66 9.32 -4.79
N GLY A 631 54.37 8.38 -3.89
CA GLY A 631 55.37 7.74 -3.03
C GLY A 631 55.89 8.63 -1.90
N ILE A 632 55.06 9.54 -1.40
CA ILE A 632 55.30 10.34 -0.19
C ILE A 632 54.46 9.74 0.94
N THR A 633 55.13 9.10 1.89
CA THR A 633 54.52 8.43 3.06
C THR A 633 54.87 9.15 4.37
N SER A 634 55.88 10.01 4.37
CA SER A 634 56.25 10.86 5.50
C SER A 634 56.70 12.25 5.03
N THR A 635 56.22 13.30 5.70
CA THR A 635 56.66 14.69 5.50
C THR A 635 57.83 15.09 6.40
N THR A 636 58.33 14.18 7.24
CA THR A 636 59.49 14.41 8.12
C THR A 636 60.77 13.76 7.58
N ASP A 637 60.67 12.86 6.59
CA ASP A 637 61.83 12.32 5.88
C ASP A 637 62.39 13.36 4.91
N LYS A 638 63.68 13.65 4.99
CA LYS A 638 64.33 14.72 4.23
C LYS A 638 64.18 14.54 2.71
N LYS A 639 64.33 13.31 2.20
CA LYS A 639 64.27 13.03 0.75
C LYS A 639 62.84 13.08 0.24
N GLN A 640 61.88 12.57 1.00
CA GLN A 640 60.47 12.66 0.66
C GLN A 640 59.94 14.10 0.75
N LEU A 641 60.47 14.91 1.68
CA LEU A 641 60.13 16.32 1.80
C LEU A 641 60.69 17.14 0.62
N GLU A 642 61.91 16.87 0.19
CA GLU A 642 62.50 17.48 -1.02
C GLU A 642 61.69 17.12 -2.28
N HIS A 643 61.28 15.86 -2.41
CA HIS A 643 60.38 15.41 -3.48
C HIS A 643 59.00 16.09 -3.42
N TYR A 644 58.39 16.15 -2.24
CA TYR A 644 57.10 16.82 -2.00
C TYR A 644 57.14 18.30 -2.44
N ASN A 645 58.20 19.01 -2.06
CA ASN A 645 58.38 20.42 -2.40
C ASN A 645 58.61 20.63 -3.91
N ALA A 646 59.33 19.71 -4.56
CA ALA A 646 59.53 19.75 -6.02
C ALA A 646 58.22 19.56 -6.79
N VAL A 647 57.36 18.62 -6.36
CA VAL A 647 56.02 18.38 -6.94
C VAL A 647 55.10 19.59 -6.71
N LYS A 648 55.08 20.14 -5.49
CA LYS A 648 54.29 21.36 -5.19
C LYS A 648 54.68 22.53 -6.08
N THR A 649 55.98 22.75 -6.25
CA THR A 649 56.51 23.84 -7.08
C THR A 649 56.14 23.67 -8.55
N ASP A 650 56.18 22.44 -9.07
CA ASP A 650 55.78 22.16 -10.45
C ASP A 650 54.26 22.31 -10.67
N LEU A 651 53.46 21.87 -9.70
CA LEU A 651 52.00 22.06 -9.74
C LEU A 651 51.61 23.52 -9.60
N MET A 652 52.33 24.32 -8.80
CA MET A 652 52.14 25.77 -8.68
C MET A 652 52.29 26.45 -10.02
N GLN A 653 53.41 26.18 -10.70
CA GLN A 653 53.67 26.72 -12.02
C GLN A 653 52.60 26.30 -13.03
N THR A 654 52.14 25.05 -12.96
CA THR A 654 51.11 24.53 -13.87
C THR A 654 49.73 25.16 -13.63
N LEU A 655 49.38 25.42 -12.38
CA LEU A 655 48.13 26.08 -12.00
C LEU A 655 48.15 27.57 -12.37
N LEU A 656 49.29 28.26 -12.21
CA LEU A 656 49.47 29.65 -12.66
C LEU A 656 49.36 29.77 -14.18
N GLU A 657 49.94 28.82 -14.93
CA GLU A 657 49.79 28.75 -16.39
C GLU A 657 48.33 28.47 -16.80
N ALA A 658 47.58 27.69 -15.99
CA ALA A 658 46.17 27.46 -16.20
C ALA A 658 45.32 28.70 -15.87
N GLU A 659 45.64 29.46 -14.82
CA GLU A 659 45.02 30.77 -14.52
C GLU A 659 45.26 31.77 -15.65
N ALA A 660 46.49 31.87 -16.15
CA ALA A 660 46.85 32.77 -17.25
C ALA A 660 46.08 32.44 -18.55
N LYS A 661 45.82 31.16 -18.81
CA LYS A 661 45.00 30.71 -19.96
C LYS A 661 43.50 30.89 -19.71
N ASN A 662 43.05 30.74 -18.47
CA ASN A 662 41.65 30.88 -18.05
C ASN A 662 41.21 32.35 -17.93
N GLY A 663 42.17 33.29 -17.88
CA GLY A 663 41.91 34.73 -17.73
C GLY A 663 41.33 35.12 -16.35
N SER A 664 41.27 34.19 -15.40
CA SER A 664 40.74 34.38 -14.04
C SER A 664 41.21 33.25 -13.11
N HIS A 665 41.07 33.46 -11.79
CA HIS A 665 41.41 32.46 -10.77
C HIS A 665 40.62 31.16 -10.93
N LEU A 666 41.26 30.03 -10.59
CA LEU A 666 40.66 28.71 -10.77
C LEU A 666 39.67 28.38 -9.66
N THR A 667 38.58 27.67 -10.00
CA THR A 667 37.70 27.03 -9.03
C THR A 667 38.37 25.79 -8.42
N TRP A 668 37.89 25.31 -7.26
CA TRP A 668 38.46 24.11 -6.63
C TRP A 668 38.46 22.89 -7.54
N ASP A 669 37.42 22.72 -8.34
CA ASP A 669 37.31 21.62 -9.29
C ASP A 669 38.33 21.76 -10.44
N GLN A 670 38.57 22.98 -10.91
CA GLN A 670 39.63 23.24 -11.88
C GLN A 670 41.02 22.95 -11.29
N VAL A 671 41.26 23.37 -10.04
CA VAL A 671 42.50 23.07 -9.31
C VAL A 671 42.69 21.55 -9.18
N ASN A 672 41.69 20.82 -8.71
CA ASN A 672 41.77 19.36 -8.56
C ASN A 672 41.98 18.65 -9.89
N ARG A 673 41.29 19.07 -10.97
CA ARG A 673 41.49 18.50 -12.30
C ARG A 673 42.91 18.71 -12.82
N VAL A 674 43.47 19.90 -12.66
CA VAL A 674 44.86 20.19 -13.07
C VAL A 674 45.85 19.38 -12.25
N VAL A 675 45.67 19.29 -10.92
CA VAL A 675 46.54 18.48 -10.04
C VAL A 675 46.47 17.00 -10.42
N LEU A 676 45.26 16.43 -10.53
CA LEU A 676 45.05 15.03 -10.87
C LEU A 676 45.63 14.67 -12.25
N LYS A 677 45.45 15.55 -13.25
CA LYS A 677 46.01 15.35 -14.59
C LYS A 677 47.53 15.28 -14.57
N ASN A 678 48.19 16.13 -13.78
CA ASN A 678 49.65 16.13 -13.70
C ASN A 678 50.19 14.97 -12.87
N VAL A 679 49.52 14.60 -11.77
CA VAL A 679 49.87 13.41 -10.98
C VAL A 679 49.74 12.12 -11.80
N ASN A 680 48.74 12.04 -12.69
CA ASN A 680 48.54 10.90 -13.58
C ASN A 680 49.32 10.97 -14.90
N ARG A 681 50.09 12.04 -15.15
CA ARG A 681 50.80 12.20 -16.41
C ARG A 681 51.84 11.09 -16.57
N GLN A 682 51.62 10.22 -17.55
CA GLN A 682 52.57 9.22 -17.97
C GLN A 682 53.49 9.82 -19.04
N VAL A 683 54.79 9.60 -18.90
CA VAL A 683 55.78 9.91 -19.94
C VAL A 683 56.63 8.66 -20.17
N GLN A 684 57.18 8.52 -21.36
CA GLN A 684 58.18 7.49 -21.62
C GLN A 684 59.44 7.85 -20.83
N ILE A 685 59.76 7.06 -19.82
CA ILE A 685 60.97 7.25 -19.01
C ILE A 685 61.91 6.10 -19.35
N THR A 686 63.08 6.44 -19.86
CA THR A 686 64.21 5.50 -19.94
C THR A 686 64.88 5.48 -18.58
N THR A 687 64.71 4.39 -17.83
CA THR A 687 65.43 4.21 -16.56
C THR A 687 66.70 3.41 -16.80
N SER A 688 67.85 4.04 -16.58
CA SER A 688 69.15 3.36 -16.60
C SER A 688 69.51 2.89 -15.19
N ARG A 689 69.78 1.59 -15.02
CA ARG A 689 70.33 1.02 -13.78
C ARG A 689 71.77 0.57 -14.03
N PRO A 690 72.69 0.73 -13.06
CA PRO A 690 74.04 0.18 -13.21
C PRO A 690 73.93 -1.35 -13.42
N PHE A 691 74.56 -1.86 -14.47
CA PHE A 691 74.62 -3.29 -14.84
C PHE A 691 73.38 -3.93 -15.49
N PHE A 692 72.39 -3.17 -15.99
CA PHE A 692 71.26 -3.70 -16.79
C PHE A 692 70.90 -2.81 -18.00
N ASP A 693 70.31 -3.42 -19.04
CA ASP A 693 69.85 -2.71 -20.25
C ASP A 693 68.75 -1.68 -19.96
N ASP A 694 68.76 -0.58 -20.74
CA ASP A 694 67.78 0.50 -20.67
C ASP A 694 66.37 -0.01 -20.96
N LYS A 695 65.48 0.08 -19.96
CA LYS A 695 64.04 -0.18 -20.14
C LYS A 695 63.30 1.12 -20.37
N VAL A 696 62.57 1.20 -21.49
CA VAL A 696 61.60 2.26 -21.79
C VAL A 696 60.24 1.82 -21.28
N GLU A 697 59.76 2.48 -20.22
CA GLU A 697 58.45 2.19 -19.62
C GLU A 697 57.61 3.47 -19.54
N LEU A 698 56.30 3.34 -19.76
CA LEU A 698 55.31 4.40 -19.61
C LEU A 698 54.98 4.58 -18.12
N ASN A 699 55.68 5.50 -17.47
CA ASN A 699 55.62 5.68 -16.02
C ASN A 699 55.14 7.07 -15.61
N ARG A 700 54.48 7.17 -14.45
CA ARG A 700 54.02 8.45 -13.88
C ARG A 700 55.22 9.25 -13.40
N VAL A 701 55.38 10.48 -13.89
CA VAL A 701 56.60 11.30 -13.69
C VAL A 701 56.98 11.43 -12.21
N TYR A 702 56.01 11.81 -11.36
CA TYR A 702 56.24 12.04 -9.93
C TYR A 702 56.45 10.76 -9.12
N ASN A 703 56.08 9.58 -9.63
CA ASN A 703 56.33 8.33 -8.89
C ASN A 703 57.64 7.63 -9.32
N GLN A 704 58.23 8.03 -10.45
CA GLN A 704 59.45 7.40 -10.96
C GLN A 704 60.72 8.16 -10.58
N VAL A 705 60.68 9.50 -10.65
CA VAL A 705 61.83 10.34 -10.33
C VAL A 705 61.55 11.05 -9.01
N LYS A 706 62.09 10.53 -7.91
CA LYS A 706 61.88 11.05 -6.54
C LYS A 706 63.12 11.74 -5.99
N SER A 707 64.26 11.53 -6.64
CA SER A 707 65.57 12.02 -6.24
C SER A 707 66.42 12.36 -7.47
N LYS A 708 67.48 13.15 -7.29
CA LYS A 708 68.44 13.47 -8.35
C LYS A 708 69.11 12.21 -8.94
N SER A 709 69.28 11.16 -8.14
CA SER A 709 69.85 9.88 -8.60
C SER A 709 68.96 9.14 -9.59
N ASP A 710 67.64 9.36 -9.55
CA ASP A 710 66.67 8.70 -10.44
C ASP A 710 66.65 9.29 -11.86
N ILE A 711 67.32 10.42 -12.07
CA ILE A 711 67.46 11.09 -13.37
C ILE A 711 68.65 10.47 -14.12
N THR A 712 68.51 10.17 -15.41
CA THR A 712 69.62 9.63 -16.21
C THR A 712 70.77 10.64 -16.37
N ASP A 713 72.01 10.18 -16.55
CA ASP A 713 73.18 11.07 -16.72
C ASP A 713 73.07 12.03 -17.90
N SER A 714 72.46 11.56 -19.00
CA SER A 714 72.16 12.38 -20.17
C SER A 714 71.21 13.53 -19.82
N MET A 715 70.14 13.24 -19.06
CA MET A 715 69.20 14.28 -18.66
C MET A 715 69.75 15.18 -17.56
N ARG A 716 70.55 14.67 -16.62
CA ARG A 716 71.29 15.48 -15.64
C ARG A 716 72.20 16.49 -16.35
N THR A 717 72.92 16.06 -17.38
CA THR A 717 73.79 16.96 -18.17
C THR A 717 72.98 18.05 -18.89
N LYS A 718 71.79 17.73 -19.40
CA LYS A 718 70.88 18.74 -19.99
C LYS A 718 70.43 19.76 -18.94
N ILE A 719 70.05 19.29 -17.75
CA ILE A 719 69.64 20.15 -16.62
C ILE A 719 70.81 21.03 -16.15
N ASP A 720 72.03 20.48 -16.04
CA ASP A 720 73.24 21.23 -15.68
C ASP A 720 73.50 22.38 -16.66
N ASN A 721 73.32 22.12 -17.95
CA ASN A 721 73.48 23.15 -18.98
C ASN A 721 72.40 24.23 -18.87
N ILE A 722 71.17 23.90 -18.45
CA ILE A 722 70.12 24.88 -18.18
C ILE A 722 70.52 25.75 -16.98
N PHE A 723 71.00 25.16 -15.89
CA PHE A 723 71.44 25.93 -14.71
C PHE A 723 72.63 26.83 -15.02
N LYS A 724 73.63 26.32 -15.76
CA LYS A 724 74.78 27.14 -16.21
C LYS A 724 74.33 28.31 -17.10
N LYS A 725 73.38 28.10 -18.01
CA LYS A 725 72.78 29.18 -18.83
C LYS A 725 72.03 30.22 -17.99
N GLN A 726 71.53 29.83 -16.82
CA GLN A 726 70.92 30.73 -15.83
C GLN A 726 71.95 31.37 -14.89
N GLY A 727 73.25 31.19 -15.12
CA GLY A 727 74.32 31.72 -14.26
C GLY A 727 74.49 30.97 -12.94
N ARG A 728 73.89 29.79 -12.79
CA ARG A 728 73.93 28.99 -11.55
C ARG A 728 75.00 27.91 -11.65
N ASN A 729 75.77 27.72 -10.57
CA ASN A 729 76.71 26.60 -10.46
C ASN A 729 75.95 25.30 -10.09
N PRO A 730 75.95 24.25 -10.94
CA PRO A 730 75.23 23.00 -10.68
C PRO A 730 75.61 22.30 -9.37
N SER A 731 76.83 22.52 -8.86
CA SER A 731 77.29 21.97 -7.57
C SER A 731 76.59 22.58 -6.35
N ASN A 732 75.93 23.72 -6.51
CA ASN A 732 75.24 24.45 -5.43
C ASN A 732 73.70 24.35 -5.56
N VAL A 733 73.19 23.56 -6.50
CA VAL A 733 71.75 23.38 -6.72
C VAL A 733 71.25 22.20 -5.89
N THR A 734 70.13 22.40 -5.19
CA THR A 734 69.54 21.37 -4.34
C THR A 734 68.91 20.23 -5.14
N ASP A 735 68.75 19.05 -4.52
CA ASP A 735 68.08 17.92 -5.15
C ASP A 735 66.63 18.26 -5.54
N ALA A 736 65.91 19.02 -4.71
CA ALA A 736 64.56 19.49 -5.03
C ALA A 736 64.51 20.36 -6.29
N GLU A 737 65.51 21.23 -6.50
CA GLU A 737 65.61 22.07 -7.69
C GLU A 737 65.96 21.26 -8.94
N TYR A 738 66.79 20.23 -8.83
CA TYR A 738 67.06 19.28 -9.91
C TYR A 738 65.82 18.51 -10.33
N ILE A 739 65.08 17.99 -9.35
CA ILE A 739 63.85 17.22 -9.57
C ILE A 739 62.78 18.14 -10.20
N ASN A 740 62.65 19.39 -9.72
CA ASN A 740 61.72 20.35 -10.29
C ASN A 740 62.07 20.73 -11.73
N ALA A 741 63.35 20.95 -12.05
CA ALA A 741 63.82 21.22 -13.40
C ALA A 741 63.50 20.04 -14.34
N TYR A 742 63.69 18.81 -13.88
CA TYR A 742 63.31 17.60 -14.60
C TYR A 742 61.80 17.55 -14.88
N TYR A 743 60.94 17.78 -13.88
CA TYR A 743 59.49 17.80 -14.08
C TYR A 743 59.04 18.87 -15.06
N SER A 744 59.63 20.07 -14.98
CA SER A 744 59.34 21.16 -15.91
C SER A 744 59.72 20.82 -17.35
N MET A 745 60.84 20.12 -17.57
CA MET A 745 61.26 19.63 -18.88
C MET A 745 60.31 18.56 -19.43
N MET A 746 59.99 17.54 -18.62
CA MET A 746 59.04 16.50 -19.00
C MET A 746 57.64 17.07 -19.25
N ARG A 747 57.26 18.13 -18.54
CA ARG A 747 56.02 18.85 -18.74
C ARG A 747 55.97 19.53 -20.11
N ARG A 748 57.08 20.11 -20.55
CA ARG A 748 57.23 20.83 -21.83
C ARG A 748 57.54 19.91 -23.02
N GLY A 749 57.72 18.62 -22.80
CA GLY A 749 57.87 17.61 -23.85
C GLY A 749 59.29 17.47 -24.41
N PHE A 750 60.30 17.69 -23.56
CA PHE A 750 61.73 17.58 -23.90
C PHE A 750 62.34 16.18 -23.73
#